data_AF-A0A0E4BUA3-F1
#
_entry.id   AF-A0A0E4BUA3-F1
#
_cell.length_a   1.000
_cell.length_b   1.000
_cell.length_c   1.000
_cell.angle_alpha   90.00
_cell.angle_beta   90.00
_cell.angle_gamma   90.00
#
_symmetry.space_group_name_H-M   'P 1'
#
loop_
_entity.id
_entity.type
_entity.pdbx_description
1 polymer ?
#
loop_
_entity_poly.entity_id
_entity_poly.type
_entity_poly.pdbx_seq_one_letter_code
_entity_poly.pdbx_strand_id
1 'polypeptide(L)'
;MTITVLGMLAAVSFLPVLLTPIPAMVDYPNHLARMYILSQSGTPNANPHYEVAWAFYPNLGMDLLVPQMARLMSVESATRLFLLLSQLLIVGGALLLEWARKGRVHLAGFAALAFLYCLPFSWGFVNFEFGLGLALCGIAVYLMLAEGPWPARFAVNAIFVAALYAAHFFSLGIYGATLGLFELWRIRHQGISYRVAAARLGALAIPALVLFAIMQVTAGSIGSEGTSWFLGFKPIWPLRIMNGYSLTVSAMTGLALMISLLFAARRGVLKLEPAGIWLAIGFALLYLVIPSKLFGTSFVDLRVIPAAALILPAFCSLSLPSRAWGMAALAVISGITLINLAVVLAVWLPYRADYAAIVASFHKIDRGSRVLIGSTGDAGDPPFADLTSYPMFYAPTLAVHYANAFVPNLFTEAGKQPVRAREAVRRLAVLLAADGRSTRSIAKEVGVQPRIVSLWRHRYADHGLEGLQDKPRPGKQPIYTKTTDKRILKLLDKPPPQGFARWTGPLLAEALGDVDVQYVWRFLRSHKIDLVARKSWCESNDPNFTAKAADVVGLYVAPPAKAIVLCVDEKPSIQALERAQGYLKLPNGRALTGQSHDYKRHGTTTLFAALEVATGKIIATHSKRRRRVEFLDFMNSVTAAFPNRKLHVILDNLNTHKKNEDWLKAHPNVQFHFTPTSASWLNQVEVWFSILQGQSLSGTSFTSLKQLQEHIDAYVNAYNDRAEPFVWTKKKVRQRRFKGRRITQL
;
A
#
# COMPACT_ATOMS: atom_id res chain seq x y z
N MET A 1 51.68 6.19 9.79
CA MET A 1 51.43 4.75 10.02
C MET A 1 50.17 4.52 10.86
N THR A 2 50.12 4.91 12.14
CA THR A 2 48.94 4.69 13.01
C THR A 2 47.62 5.25 12.46
N ILE A 3 47.60 6.51 12.01
CA ILE A 3 46.40 7.14 11.42
C ILE A 3 46.00 6.42 10.12
N THR A 4 46.98 6.02 9.30
CA THR A 4 46.76 5.26 8.07
C THR A 4 46.10 3.91 8.35
N VAL A 5 46.61 3.16 9.34
CA VAL A 5 46.04 1.87 9.76
C VAL A 5 44.63 2.06 10.30
N LEU A 6 44.41 3.09 11.13
CA LEU A 6 43.08 3.42 11.65
C LEU A 6 42.09 3.71 10.50
N GLY A 7 42.49 4.53 9.52
CA GLY A 7 41.66 4.85 8.36
C GLY A 7 41.32 3.62 7.51
N MET A 8 42.29 2.74 7.28
CA MET A 8 42.06 1.47 6.56
C MET A 8 41.12 0.55 7.34
N LEU A 9 41.34 0.37 8.65
CA LEU A 9 40.46 -0.43 9.50
C LEU A 9 39.04 0.16 9.54
N ALA A 10 38.89 1.48 9.62
CA ALA A 10 37.58 2.13 9.60
C ALA A 10 36.85 1.87 8.28
N ALA A 11 37.53 2.06 7.14
CA ALA A 11 36.96 1.78 5.81
C ALA A 11 36.48 0.32 5.70
N VAL A 12 37.30 -0.63 6.13
CA VAL A 12 36.96 -2.07 6.12
C VAL A 12 35.85 -2.40 7.12
N SER A 13 35.82 -1.74 8.29
CA SER A 13 34.80 -1.94 9.31
C SER A 13 33.41 -1.46 8.90
N PHE A 14 33.28 -0.54 7.94
CA PHE A 14 31.98 -0.11 7.41
C PHE A 14 31.45 -0.99 6.27
N LEU A 15 32.28 -1.88 5.71
CA LEU A 15 31.90 -2.75 4.60
C LEU A 15 30.69 -3.67 4.89
N PRO A 16 30.52 -4.30 6.07
CA PRO A 16 29.37 -5.17 6.30
C PRO A 16 28.03 -4.47 6.05
N VAL A 17 27.89 -3.24 6.54
CA VAL A 17 26.68 -2.42 6.34
C VAL A 17 26.52 -2.04 4.88
N LEU A 18 27.60 -1.65 4.18
CA LEU A 18 27.54 -1.23 2.78
C LEU A 18 27.22 -2.39 1.84
N LEU A 19 27.78 -3.56 2.09
CA LEU A 19 27.68 -4.70 1.20
C LEU A 19 26.35 -5.47 1.39
N THR A 20 25.71 -5.40 2.55
CA THR A 20 24.46 -6.15 2.82
C THR A 20 23.21 -5.32 2.60
N PRO A 21 22.22 -5.82 1.82
CA PRO A 21 20.97 -5.11 1.65
C PRO A 21 20.18 -4.96 2.95
N ILE A 22 20.06 -6.07 3.67
CA ILE A 22 19.42 -6.20 4.99
C ILE A 22 20.48 -6.79 5.93
N PRO A 23 21.08 -5.98 6.81
CA PRO A 23 21.93 -6.42 7.90
C PRO A 23 21.33 -7.58 8.72
N ALA A 24 22.11 -8.64 8.93
CA ALA A 24 21.70 -9.81 9.71
C ALA A 24 21.86 -9.57 11.22
N MET A 25 21.16 -8.56 11.72
CA MET A 25 20.99 -8.27 13.16
C MET A 25 19.62 -8.75 13.60
N VAL A 26 19.46 -9.10 14.88
CA VAL A 26 18.23 -9.74 15.38
C VAL A 26 16.99 -8.87 15.14
N ASP A 27 16.96 -7.64 15.67
CA ASP A 27 15.78 -6.77 15.62
C ASP A 27 15.70 -5.91 14.35
N TYR A 28 16.70 -5.96 13.47
CA TYR A 28 16.76 -5.07 12.30
C TYR A 28 15.59 -5.27 11.31
N PRO A 29 15.13 -6.49 10.98
CA PRO A 29 13.92 -6.69 10.17
C PRO A 29 12.68 -5.99 10.75
N ASN A 30 12.54 -6.02 12.08
CA ASN A 30 11.46 -5.33 12.81
C ASN A 30 11.55 -3.81 12.63
N HIS A 31 12.75 -3.24 12.76
CA HIS A 31 12.99 -1.81 12.52
C HIS A 31 12.70 -1.41 11.07
N LEU A 32 13.13 -2.21 10.10
CA LEU A 32 12.86 -1.95 8.68
C LEU A 32 11.35 -1.94 8.38
N ALA A 33 10.61 -2.92 8.88
CA ALA A 33 9.16 -2.98 8.77
C ALA A 33 8.46 -1.76 9.40
N ARG A 34 8.93 -1.34 10.58
CA ARG A 34 8.43 -0.14 11.28
C ARG A 34 8.66 1.13 10.45
N MET A 35 9.85 1.30 9.89
CA MET A 35 10.18 2.47 9.06
C MET A 35 9.35 2.52 7.79
N TYR A 36 8.99 1.36 7.22
CA TYR A 36 8.06 1.32 6.11
C TYR A 36 6.68 1.86 6.50
N ILE A 37 6.10 1.37 7.62
CA ILE A 37 4.80 1.86 8.12
C ILE A 37 4.82 3.38 8.32
N LEU A 38 5.87 3.90 8.97
CA LEU A 38 6.00 5.34 9.20
C LEU A 38 6.11 6.13 7.88
N SER A 39 6.90 5.64 6.92
CA SER A 39 7.10 6.30 5.62
C SER A 39 5.84 6.34 4.76
N GLN A 40 4.97 5.33 4.88
CA GLN A 40 3.73 5.22 4.09
C GLN A 40 2.52 5.83 4.79
N SER A 41 2.67 6.31 6.03
CA SER A 41 1.58 6.87 6.82
C SER A 41 0.91 8.05 6.11
N GLY A 42 -0.42 8.03 6.04
CA GLY A 42 -1.20 9.07 5.36
C GLY A 42 -1.19 9.02 3.82
N THR A 43 -0.50 8.05 3.23
CA THR A 43 -0.54 7.81 1.77
C THR A 43 -1.58 6.73 1.41
N PRO A 44 -2.00 6.60 0.14
CA PRO A 44 -2.83 5.48 -0.32
C PRO A 44 -2.21 4.09 -0.08
N ASN A 45 -0.89 4.02 0.15
CA ASN A 45 -0.14 2.79 0.42
C ASN A 45 -0.02 2.50 1.93
N ALA A 46 -0.68 3.26 2.80
CA ALA A 46 -0.66 3.00 4.24
C ALA A 46 -1.09 1.56 4.55
N ASN A 47 -0.39 0.91 5.47
CA ASN A 47 -0.68 -0.47 5.83
C ASN A 47 -2.10 -0.59 6.45
N PRO A 48 -2.92 -1.56 6.02
CA PRO A 48 -4.31 -1.70 6.48
C PRO A 48 -4.45 -2.27 7.90
N HIS A 49 -3.38 -2.79 8.50
CA HIS A 49 -3.39 -3.47 9.81
C HIS A 49 -2.67 -2.70 10.90
N TYR A 50 -1.79 -1.76 10.54
CA TYR A 50 -1.05 -0.92 11.49
C TYR A 50 -1.38 0.55 11.28
N GLU A 51 -1.23 1.33 12.36
CA GLU A 51 -1.36 2.77 12.32
C GLU A 51 -0.29 3.46 13.16
N VAL A 52 0.01 4.69 12.77
CA VAL A 52 1.01 5.52 13.44
C VAL A 52 0.35 6.23 14.63
N ALA A 53 1.00 6.14 15.78
CA ALA A 53 0.53 6.73 17.03
C ALA A 53 1.69 7.43 17.75
N TRP A 54 1.92 8.69 17.35
CA TRP A 54 2.94 9.53 17.96
C TRP A 54 2.59 9.87 19.41
N ALA A 55 3.60 9.75 20.27
CA ALA A 55 3.61 10.37 21.59
C ALA A 55 5.07 10.71 21.95
N PHE A 56 5.29 11.25 23.15
CA PHE A 56 6.59 11.75 23.58
C PHE A 56 7.50 10.62 24.11
N TYR A 57 7.96 9.74 23.22
CA TYR A 57 8.77 8.57 23.58
C TYR A 57 10.28 8.88 23.62
N PRO A 58 11.05 8.33 24.58
CA PRO A 58 12.49 8.55 24.67
C PRO A 58 13.33 7.57 23.82
N ASN A 59 12.86 7.24 22.61
CA ASN A 59 13.42 6.22 21.72
C ASN A 59 12.96 6.39 20.26
N LEU A 60 13.10 7.59 19.72
CA LEU A 60 12.56 8.04 18.43
C LEU A 60 13.62 8.37 17.37
N GLY A 61 14.91 8.12 17.63
CA GLY A 61 16.01 8.54 16.75
C GLY A 61 15.82 8.13 15.28
N MET A 62 15.69 6.83 15.04
CA MET A 62 15.42 6.27 13.71
C MET A 62 14.05 6.71 13.17
N ASP A 63 13.04 6.70 14.04
CA ASP A 63 11.64 6.99 13.71
C ASP A 63 11.42 8.44 13.23
N LEU A 64 12.24 9.38 13.68
CA LEU A 64 12.21 10.78 13.23
C LEU A 64 13.03 10.99 11.95
N LEU A 65 14.17 10.30 11.81
CA LEU A 65 15.13 10.57 10.74
C LEU A 65 14.89 9.74 9.47
N VAL A 66 14.64 8.43 9.63
CA VAL A 66 14.51 7.52 8.47
C VAL A 66 13.30 7.83 7.60
N PRO A 67 12.09 8.10 8.12
CA PRO A 67 10.96 8.44 7.26
C PRO A 67 11.18 9.72 6.44
N GLN A 68 12.03 10.66 6.90
CA GLN A 68 12.40 11.85 6.14
C GLN A 68 13.36 11.49 5.00
N MET A 69 14.38 10.66 5.29
CA MET A 69 15.30 10.14 4.27
C MET A 69 14.58 9.30 3.21
N ALA A 70 13.59 8.50 3.62
CA ALA A 70 12.77 7.65 2.75
C ALA A 70 11.89 8.43 1.75
N ARG A 71 11.84 9.76 1.84
CA ARG A 71 11.24 10.61 0.80
C ARG A 71 12.12 10.74 -0.44
N LEU A 72 13.42 10.53 -0.30
CA LEU A 72 14.43 10.70 -1.36
C LEU A 72 15.04 9.39 -1.84
N MET A 73 14.90 8.31 -1.07
CA MET A 73 15.45 6.98 -1.38
C MET A 73 14.52 5.88 -0.86
N SER A 74 14.81 4.62 -1.18
CA SER A 74 14.05 3.50 -0.63
C SER A 74 14.18 3.42 0.90
N VAL A 75 13.17 2.84 1.56
CA VAL A 75 13.22 2.63 3.03
C VAL A 75 14.44 1.79 3.42
N GLU A 76 14.76 0.75 2.66
CA GLU A 76 15.95 -0.10 2.88
C GLU A 76 17.27 0.70 2.83
N SER A 77 17.41 1.59 1.85
CA SER A 77 18.58 2.47 1.74
C SER A 77 18.63 3.47 2.88
N ALA A 78 17.48 4.03 3.28
CA ALA A 78 17.39 5.00 4.36
C ALA A 78 17.73 4.37 5.73
N THR A 79 17.25 3.15 6.01
CA THR A 79 17.59 2.44 7.26
C THR A 79 19.07 2.05 7.30
N ARG A 80 19.65 1.63 6.17
CA ARG A 80 21.08 1.30 6.06
C ARG A 80 21.96 2.55 6.20
N LEU A 81 21.56 3.67 5.61
CA LEU A 81 22.24 4.95 5.78
C LEU A 81 22.20 5.38 7.26
N PHE A 82 21.07 5.21 7.94
CA PHE A 82 20.97 5.49 9.38
C PHE A 82 21.94 4.63 10.21
N LEU A 83 22.06 3.33 9.91
CA LEU A 83 23.04 2.46 10.57
C LEU A 83 24.48 2.92 10.32
N LEU A 84 24.82 3.26 9.08
CA LEU A 84 26.15 3.76 8.73
C LEU A 84 26.45 5.09 9.46
N LEU A 85 25.50 6.02 9.50
CA LEU A 85 25.63 7.26 10.25
C LEU A 85 25.81 7.02 11.74
N SER A 86 25.12 6.01 12.30
CA SER A 86 25.29 5.62 13.71
C SER A 86 26.70 5.12 14.00
N GLN A 87 27.25 4.27 13.12
CA GLN A 87 28.64 3.79 13.23
C GLN A 87 29.67 4.92 13.07
N LEU A 88 29.44 5.82 12.10
CA LEU A 88 30.28 7.00 11.91
C LEU A 88 30.23 7.93 13.13
N LEU A 89 29.07 8.10 13.77
CA LEU A 89 28.93 8.87 14.99
C LEU A 89 29.65 8.22 16.18
N ILE A 90 29.64 6.90 16.31
CA ILE A 90 30.40 6.20 17.36
C ILE A 90 31.90 6.42 17.20
N VAL A 91 32.44 6.15 15.99
CA VAL A 91 33.87 6.31 15.73
C VAL A 91 34.27 7.78 15.80
N GLY A 92 33.54 8.67 15.12
CA GLY A 92 33.79 10.10 15.11
C GLY A 92 33.64 10.74 16.50
N GLY A 93 32.63 10.33 17.27
CA GLY A 93 32.41 10.80 18.63
C GLY A 93 33.52 10.38 19.59
N ALA A 94 33.99 9.12 19.51
CA ALA A 94 35.12 8.65 20.32
C ALA A 94 36.41 9.41 19.98
N LEU A 95 36.67 9.65 18.68
CA LEU A 95 37.80 10.45 18.20
C LEU A 95 37.73 11.89 18.68
N LEU A 96 36.56 12.52 18.56
CA LEU A 96 36.30 13.88 19.01
C LEU A 96 36.49 14.02 20.52
N LEU A 97 36.03 13.04 21.29
CA LEU A 97 36.18 13.00 22.73
C LEU A 97 37.65 12.92 23.16
N GLU A 98 38.44 12.04 22.53
CA GLU A 98 39.87 11.95 22.81
C GLU A 98 40.61 13.24 22.40
N TRP A 99 40.26 13.82 21.25
CA TRP A 99 40.82 15.10 20.82
C TRP A 99 40.45 16.23 21.78
N ALA A 100 39.20 16.33 22.22
CA ALA A 100 38.74 17.33 23.19
C ALA A 100 39.53 17.28 24.50
N ARG A 101 39.90 16.07 24.94
CA ARG A 101 40.61 15.88 26.22
C ARG A 101 42.13 16.02 26.09
N LYS A 102 42.73 15.52 25.01
CA LYS A 102 44.19 15.37 24.85
C LYS A 102 44.82 16.28 23.79
N GLY A 103 44.02 16.92 22.94
CA GLY A 103 44.47 17.65 21.75
C GLY A 103 44.97 16.77 20.60
N ARG A 104 44.91 15.44 20.74
CA ARG A 104 45.41 14.45 19.76
C ARG A 104 44.66 13.13 19.88
N VAL A 105 44.62 12.37 18.78
CA VAL A 105 43.97 11.06 18.69
C VAL A 105 45.00 9.95 18.80
N HIS A 106 44.71 8.93 19.63
CA HIS A 106 45.55 7.75 19.81
C HIS A 106 44.74 6.45 19.95
N LEU A 107 44.01 6.30 21.06
CA LEU A 107 43.41 5.03 21.47
C LEU A 107 41.94 4.90 21.06
N ALA A 108 41.20 6.01 21.12
CA ALA A 108 39.74 5.96 21.11
C ALA A 108 39.17 5.46 19.79
N GLY A 109 39.81 5.81 18.66
CA GLY A 109 39.43 5.30 17.35
C GLY A 109 39.54 3.77 17.25
N PHE A 110 40.63 3.19 17.73
CA PHE A 110 40.81 1.73 17.69
C PHE A 110 39.88 1.01 18.66
N ALA A 111 39.65 1.58 19.85
CA ALA A 111 38.66 1.05 20.79
C ALA A 111 37.25 1.08 20.17
N ALA A 112 36.89 2.17 19.49
CA ALA A 112 35.60 2.29 18.81
C ALA A 112 35.42 1.25 17.70
N LEU A 113 36.45 1.02 16.87
CA LEU A 113 36.38 -0.02 15.84
C LEU A 113 36.29 -1.43 16.43
N ALA A 114 37.01 -1.73 17.52
CA ALA A 114 36.97 -3.03 18.18
C ALA A 114 35.59 -3.37 18.77
N PHE A 115 34.85 -2.35 19.22
CA PHE A 115 33.50 -2.47 19.80
C PHE A 115 32.36 -2.16 18.81
N LEU A 116 32.67 -1.84 17.55
CA LEU A 116 31.65 -1.38 16.58
C LEU A 116 30.55 -2.40 16.31
N TYR A 117 30.89 -3.69 16.43
CA TYR A 117 29.97 -4.83 16.24
C TYR A 117 29.78 -5.62 17.54
N CYS A 118 29.78 -4.91 18.67
CA CYS A 118 29.52 -5.51 19.98
C CYS A 118 28.10 -6.09 20.09
N LEU A 119 27.85 -6.83 21.18
CA LEU A 119 26.58 -7.54 21.39
C LEU A 119 25.31 -6.65 21.25
N PRO A 120 25.22 -5.42 21.81
CA PRO A 120 24.12 -4.48 21.54
C PRO A 120 23.87 -4.20 20.05
N PHE A 121 24.94 -4.06 19.27
CA PHE A 121 24.84 -3.86 17.84
C PHE A 121 24.29 -5.12 17.16
N SER A 122 24.81 -6.31 17.45
CA SER A 122 24.29 -7.57 16.88
C SER A 122 22.81 -7.81 17.18
N TRP A 123 22.32 -7.37 18.34
CA TRP A 123 20.91 -7.41 18.69
C TRP A 123 20.02 -6.49 17.85
N GLY A 124 20.56 -5.37 17.35
CA GLY A 124 19.73 -4.35 16.71
C GLY A 124 19.31 -3.22 17.64
N PHE A 125 20.08 -2.87 18.67
CA PHE A 125 19.79 -1.68 19.48
C PHE A 125 20.15 -0.36 18.76
N VAL A 126 19.62 -0.17 17.55
CA VAL A 126 20.01 0.88 16.59
C VAL A 126 19.91 2.29 17.18
N ASN A 127 18.82 2.59 17.89
CA ASN A 127 18.65 3.89 18.54
C ASN A 127 19.62 4.11 19.71
N PHE A 128 19.98 3.04 20.45
CA PHE A 128 20.99 3.14 21.51
C PHE A 128 22.36 3.45 20.93
N GLU A 129 22.77 2.78 19.85
CA GLU A 129 24.04 3.03 19.15
C GLU A 129 24.11 4.46 18.62
N PHE A 130 23.06 4.91 17.92
CA PHE A 130 22.95 6.29 17.46
C PHE A 130 23.03 7.29 18.63
N GLY A 131 22.27 7.03 19.71
CA GLY A 131 22.28 7.86 20.91
C GLY A 131 23.63 7.84 21.64
N LEU A 132 24.35 6.72 21.65
CA LEU A 132 25.67 6.61 22.27
C LEU A 132 26.71 7.39 21.48
N GLY A 133 26.66 7.37 20.14
CA GLY A 133 27.48 8.22 19.29
C GLY A 133 27.22 9.71 19.55
N LEU A 134 25.95 10.11 19.64
CA LEU A 134 25.58 11.48 20.05
C LEU A 134 26.06 11.82 21.46
N ALA A 135 26.03 10.87 22.40
CA ALA A 135 26.48 11.09 23.77
C ALA A 135 27.99 11.34 23.81
N LEU A 136 28.79 10.60 23.03
CA LEU A 136 30.23 10.83 22.90
C LEU A 136 30.52 12.23 22.37
N CYS A 137 29.83 12.66 21.31
CA CYS A 137 29.95 14.02 20.79
C CYS A 137 29.55 15.06 21.84
N GLY A 138 28.45 14.84 22.56
CA GLY A 138 27.99 15.74 23.61
C GLY A 138 28.97 15.86 24.77
N ILE A 139 29.55 14.74 25.21
CA ILE A 139 30.59 14.75 26.24
C ILE A 139 31.79 15.54 25.74
N ALA A 140 32.24 15.30 24.51
CA ALA A 140 33.39 15.99 23.92
C ALA A 140 33.17 17.51 23.87
N VAL A 141 32.04 17.97 23.33
CA VAL A 141 31.70 19.41 23.26
C VAL A 141 31.58 20.01 24.66
N TYR A 142 30.97 19.30 25.60
CA TYR A 142 30.89 19.77 26.98
C TYR A 142 32.28 19.92 27.63
N LEU A 143 33.20 18.97 27.39
CA LEU A 143 34.57 19.06 27.90
C LEU A 143 35.34 20.24 27.30
N MET A 144 35.15 20.54 26.02
CA MET A 144 35.74 21.74 25.38
C MET A 144 35.25 23.04 26.02
N LEU A 145 34.01 23.06 26.52
CA LEU A 145 33.39 24.20 27.19
C LEU A 145 33.51 24.14 28.71
N ALA A 146 34.24 23.18 29.28
CA ALA A 146 34.27 22.94 30.72
C ALA A 146 34.73 24.16 31.53
N GLU A 147 35.65 24.97 30.98
CA GLU A 147 36.15 26.21 31.58
C GLU A 147 35.42 27.47 31.06
N GLY A 148 34.41 27.31 30.20
CA GLY A 148 33.62 28.40 29.63
C GLY A 148 32.48 28.90 30.53
N PRO A 149 31.73 29.93 30.09
CA PRO A 149 30.66 30.54 30.87
C PRO A 149 29.49 29.57 31.06
N TRP A 150 28.89 29.59 32.25
CA TRP A 150 27.83 28.64 32.63
C TRP A 150 26.60 28.65 31.72
N PRO A 151 26.12 29.77 31.13
CA PRO A 151 24.95 29.74 30.25
C PRO A 151 25.21 28.97 28.96
N ALA A 152 26.43 29.06 28.41
CA ALA A 152 26.82 28.30 27.22
C ALA A 152 26.86 26.79 27.51
N ARG A 153 27.43 26.40 28.65
CA ARG A 153 27.45 25.00 29.12
C ARG A 153 26.03 24.47 29.33
N PHE A 154 25.15 25.25 29.95
CA PHE A 154 23.75 24.87 30.17
C PHE A 154 22.99 24.72 28.85
N ALA A 155 23.14 25.68 27.92
CA ALA A 155 22.47 25.63 26.62
C ALA A 155 22.91 24.39 25.81
N VAL A 156 24.21 24.12 25.75
CA VAL A 156 24.75 22.93 25.07
C VAL A 156 24.26 21.65 25.74
N ASN A 157 24.30 21.58 27.07
CA ASN A 157 23.76 20.43 27.81
C ASN A 157 22.28 20.22 27.52
N ALA A 158 21.45 21.28 27.52
CA ALA A 158 20.03 21.18 27.23
C ALA A 158 19.76 20.67 25.80
N ILE A 159 20.53 21.12 24.81
CA ILE A 159 20.43 20.64 23.41
C ILE A 159 20.77 19.15 23.33
N PHE A 160 21.88 18.71 23.92
CA PHE A 160 22.27 17.30 23.91
C PHE A 160 21.31 16.44 24.71
N VAL A 161 20.81 16.90 25.85
CA VAL A 161 19.80 16.19 26.64
C VAL A 161 18.51 15.99 25.83
N ALA A 162 18.03 17.01 25.12
CA ALA A 162 16.87 16.89 24.24
C ALA A 162 17.11 15.92 23.08
N ALA A 163 18.26 16.02 22.42
CA ALA A 163 18.65 15.12 21.33
C ALA A 163 18.81 13.66 21.79
N LEU A 164 19.41 13.44 22.96
CA LEU A 164 19.61 12.11 23.54
C LEU A 164 18.33 11.51 24.07
N TYR A 165 17.43 12.32 24.63
CA TYR A 165 16.09 11.89 24.97
C TYR A 165 15.36 11.40 23.72
N ALA A 166 15.37 12.19 22.65
CA ALA A 166 14.76 11.79 21.38
C ALA A 166 15.43 10.55 20.77
N ALA A 167 16.75 10.40 20.90
CA ALA A 167 17.49 9.25 20.39
C ALA A 167 17.23 7.98 21.20
N HIS A 168 17.64 7.95 22.46
CA HIS A 168 17.51 6.79 23.35
C HIS A 168 17.78 7.14 24.83
N PHE A 169 16.81 6.86 25.71
CA PHE A 169 16.86 7.16 27.15
C PHE A 169 18.13 6.69 27.89
N PHE A 170 18.58 5.47 27.59
CA PHE A 170 19.78 4.93 28.24
C PHE A 170 21.06 5.70 27.87
N SER A 171 21.18 6.15 26.62
CA SER A 171 22.34 6.94 26.18
C SER A 171 22.35 8.31 26.85
N LEU A 172 21.18 8.90 27.12
CA LEU A 172 21.03 10.06 28.00
C LEU A 172 21.53 9.76 29.43
N GLY A 173 21.21 8.59 29.98
CA GLY A 173 21.71 8.14 31.28
C GLY A 173 23.25 8.04 31.34
N ILE A 174 23.88 7.42 30.32
CA ILE A 174 25.34 7.33 30.21
C ILE A 174 25.98 8.72 30.09
N TYR A 175 25.41 9.60 29.26
CA TYR A 175 25.84 10.99 29.13
C TYR A 175 25.81 11.72 30.48
N GLY A 176 24.66 11.68 31.17
CA GLY A 176 24.50 12.31 32.47
C GLY A 176 25.43 11.74 33.54
N ALA A 177 25.60 10.41 33.59
CA ALA A 177 26.53 9.76 34.50
C ALA A 177 27.97 10.20 34.25
N THR A 178 28.39 10.29 32.98
CA THR A 178 29.73 10.74 32.60
C THR A 178 29.98 12.18 33.04
N LEU A 179 29.07 13.10 32.70
CA LEU A 179 29.21 14.51 33.08
C LEU A 179 29.14 14.71 34.59
N GLY A 180 28.24 14.00 35.28
CA GLY A 180 28.12 14.06 36.73
C GLY A 180 29.40 13.59 37.43
N LEU A 181 29.94 12.43 37.04
CA LEU A 181 31.20 11.91 37.59
C LEU A 181 32.39 12.84 37.30
N PHE A 182 32.45 13.41 36.09
CA PHE A 182 33.48 14.36 35.71
C PHE A 182 33.39 15.67 36.51
N GLU A 183 32.19 16.24 36.69
CA GLU A 183 32.03 17.43 37.53
C GLU A 183 32.29 17.14 39.01
N LEU A 184 31.91 15.98 39.53
CA LEU A 184 32.24 15.57 40.91
C LEU A 184 33.76 15.54 41.13
N TRP A 185 34.51 14.98 40.17
CA TRP A 185 35.97 15.04 40.19
C TRP A 185 36.48 16.49 40.19
N ARG A 186 35.97 17.35 39.31
CA ARG A 186 36.36 18.78 39.25
C ARG A 186 36.07 19.51 40.55
N ILE A 187 34.88 19.33 41.11
CA ILE A 187 34.45 19.91 42.39
C ILE A 187 35.41 19.51 43.50
N ARG A 188 35.76 18.22 43.58
CA ARG A 188 36.67 17.68 44.60
C ARG A 188 38.11 18.15 44.42
N HIS A 189 38.55 18.36 43.18
CA HIS A 189 39.91 18.76 42.85
C HIS A 189 40.13 20.27 42.96
N GLN A 190 39.14 21.07 42.56
CA GLN A 190 39.20 22.54 42.59
C GLN A 190 38.74 23.15 43.94
N GLY A 191 38.33 22.33 44.92
CA GLY A 191 37.92 22.82 46.24
C GLY A 191 36.65 23.66 46.22
N ILE A 192 35.69 23.35 45.34
CA ILE A 192 34.47 24.14 45.15
C ILE A 192 33.52 23.98 46.34
N SER A 193 32.89 25.08 46.77
CA SER A 193 31.90 25.05 47.87
C SER A 193 30.66 24.21 47.52
N TYR A 194 30.03 23.62 48.55
CA TYR A 194 28.86 22.75 48.38
C TYR A 194 27.70 23.43 47.62
N ARG A 195 27.46 24.73 47.85
CA ARG A 195 26.40 25.48 47.17
C ARG A 195 26.63 25.59 45.66
N VAL A 196 27.87 25.89 45.25
CA VAL A 196 28.23 26.00 43.83
C VAL A 196 28.26 24.61 43.17
N ALA A 197 28.74 23.59 43.89
CA ALA A 197 28.68 22.21 43.45
C ALA A 197 27.24 21.75 43.18
N ALA A 198 26.32 22.00 44.12
CA ALA A 198 24.90 21.67 43.98
C ALA A 198 24.25 22.43 42.80
N ALA A 199 24.58 23.72 42.62
CA ALA A 199 24.08 24.50 41.48
C ALA A 199 24.57 23.93 40.13
N ARG A 200 25.85 23.54 40.03
CA ARG A 200 26.41 22.94 38.81
C ARG A 200 25.78 21.59 38.48
N LEU A 201 25.67 20.70 39.46
CA LEU A 201 25.03 19.39 39.28
C LEU A 201 23.53 19.53 38.99
N GLY A 202 22.85 20.49 39.65
CA GLY A 202 21.46 20.84 39.35
C GLY A 202 21.29 21.33 37.91
N ALA A 203 22.15 22.23 37.44
CA ALA A 203 22.14 22.73 36.07
C ALA A 203 22.34 21.60 35.02
N LEU A 204 23.11 20.57 35.35
CA LEU A 204 23.24 19.38 34.50
C LEU A 204 21.95 18.53 34.48
N ALA A 205 21.31 18.36 35.63
CA ALA A 205 20.16 17.48 35.80
C ALA A 205 18.82 18.09 35.36
N ILE A 206 18.63 19.40 35.52
CA ILE A 206 17.34 20.10 35.28
C ILE A 206 16.73 19.76 33.91
N PRO A 207 17.45 19.86 32.77
CA PRO A 207 16.86 19.53 31.47
C PRO A 207 16.35 18.09 31.38
N ALA A 208 17.08 17.14 31.97
CA ALA A 208 16.68 15.73 31.96
C ALA A 208 15.47 15.46 32.88
N LEU A 209 15.42 16.12 34.05
CA LEU A 209 14.29 16.03 34.97
C LEU A 209 13.02 16.63 34.36
N VAL A 210 13.13 17.75 33.64
CA VAL A 210 11.99 18.35 32.92
C VAL A 210 11.46 17.40 31.85
N LEU A 211 12.34 16.83 31.03
CA LEU A 211 11.92 15.84 30.01
C LEU A 211 11.31 14.59 30.63
N PHE A 212 11.88 14.11 31.74
CA PHE A 212 11.31 12.97 32.47
C PHE A 212 9.93 13.30 33.05
N ALA A 213 9.72 14.49 33.60
CA ALA A 213 8.40 14.92 34.08
C ALA A 213 7.37 15.00 32.94
N ILE A 214 7.76 15.58 31.78
CA ILE A 214 6.91 15.61 30.58
C ILE A 214 6.58 14.20 30.13
N MET A 215 7.55 13.29 30.11
CA MET A 215 7.35 11.88 29.75
C MET A 215 6.31 11.21 30.64
N GLN A 216 6.39 11.38 31.96
CA GLN A 216 5.43 10.80 32.91
C GLN A 216 4.00 11.28 32.68
N VAL A 217 3.82 12.52 32.22
CA VAL A 217 2.50 13.10 31.92
C VAL A 217 1.97 12.67 30.54
N THR A 218 2.85 12.58 29.53
CA THR A 218 2.45 12.47 28.12
C THR A 218 2.57 11.07 27.54
N ALA A 219 3.49 10.25 28.04
CA ALA A 219 3.79 8.94 27.48
C ALA A 219 3.18 7.77 28.27
N GLY A 220 2.42 8.04 29.33
CA GLY A 220 1.60 7.06 30.05
C GLY A 220 2.38 5.81 30.49
N SER A 221 2.16 4.68 29.81
CA SER A 221 2.62 3.33 30.19
C SER A 221 4.14 3.10 30.26
N ILE A 222 4.98 4.09 29.95
CA ILE A 222 6.44 3.97 30.11
C ILE A 222 6.78 3.76 31.59
N GLY A 223 7.53 2.69 31.90
CA GLY A 223 7.90 2.34 33.27
C GLY A 223 6.87 1.52 34.05
N SER A 224 5.77 1.14 33.40
CA SER A 224 4.74 0.34 34.03
C SER A 224 5.08 -1.16 34.07
N GLU A 225 6.08 -1.61 33.30
CA GLU A 225 6.72 -2.92 33.48
C GLU A 225 7.76 -2.85 34.59
N GLY A 226 7.82 -3.90 35.41
CA GLY A 226 8.70 -3.95 36.58
C GLY A 226 10.19 -3.82 36.24
N THR A 227 10.96 -3.43 37.24
CA THR A 227 12.42 -3.41 37.21
C THR A 227 12.92 -4.72 37.82
N SER A 228 13.87 -5.39 37.17
CA SER A 228 14.43 -6.65 37.68
C SER A 228 15.94 -6.73 37.54
N TRP A 229 16.56 -7.39 38.53
CA TRP A 229 17.99 -7.65 38.59
C TRP A 229 18.25 -9.12 38.29
N PHE A 230 19.19 -9.39 37.39
CA PHE A 230 19.69 -10.73 37.12
C PHE A 230 21.19 -10.76 37.40
N LEU A 231 21.56 -10.88 38.68
CA LEU A 231 22.95 -10.79 39.13
C LEU A 231 23.87 -11.85 38.49
N GLY A 232 23.33 -13.03 38.16
CA GLY A 232 24.08 -14.12 37.53
C GLY A 232 24.65 -13.78 36.14
N PHE A 233 24.09 -12.77 35.45
CA PHE A 233 24.57 -12.39 34.12
C PHE A 233 25.78 -11.45 34.17
N LYS A 234 25.95 -10.70 35.27
CA LYS A 234 26.96 -9.64 35.36
C LYS A 234 28.41 -10.14 35.24
N PRO A 235 28.82 -11.30 35.77
CA PRO A 235 30.18 -11.78 35.55
C PRO A 235 30.47 -12.19 34.09
N ILE A 236 29.41 -12.50 33.33
CA ILE A 236 29.52 -13.11 31.99
C ILE A 236 29.61 -12.04 30.91
N TRP A 237 28.93 -10.90 31.07
CA TRP A 237 28.90 -9.85 30.03
C TRP A 237 30.25 -9.36 29.54
N PRO A 238 31.29 -9.16 30.37
CA PRO A 238 32.62 -8.76 29.88
C PRO A 238 33.22 -9.75 28.86
N LEU A 239 32.89 -11.04 28.97
CA LEU A 239 33.35 -12.07 28.03
C LEU A 239 32.48 -12.14 26.76
N ARG A 240 31.26 -11.62 26.80
CA ARG A 240 30.29 -11.70 25.69
C ARG A 240 30.10 -10.38 24.93
N ILE A 241 30.72 -9.29 25.39
CA ILE A 241 30.42 -7.97 24.84
C ILE A 241 31.03 -7.75 23.45
N MET A 242 32.19 -8.33 23.16
CA MET A 242 32.99 -8.01 21.98
C MET A 242 32.36 -8.48 20.67
N ASN A 243 31.63 -9.60 20.69
CA ASN A 243 30.98 -10.16 19.50
C ASN A 243 29.67 -10.86 19.85
N GLY A 244 28.55 -10.44 19.23
CA GLY A 244 27.26 -11.05 19.53
C GLY A 244 26.96 -12.39 18.84
N TYR A 245 27.72 -12.75 17.81
CA TYR A 245 27.45 -13.93 16.99
C TYR A 245 28.23 -15.17 17.43
N SER A 246 29.37 -15.01 18.11
CA SER A 246 30.15 -16.13 18.63
C SER A 246 30.66 -15.81 20.03
N LEU A 247 30.15 -16.55 21.02
CA LEU A 247 30.63 -16.47 22.39
C LEU A 247 32.13 -16.75 22.48
N THR A 248 32.63 -17.76 21.76
CA THR A 248 34.04 -18.14 21.76
C THR A 248 34.92 -17.00 21.27
N VAL A 249 34.58 -16.39 20.13
CA VAL A 249 35.35 -15.26 19.59
C VAL A 249 35.25 -14.04 20.50
N SER A 250 34.07 -13.75 21.05
CA SER A 250 33.92 -12.67 22.01
C SER A 250 34.79 -12.88 23.25
N ALA A 251 34.80 -14.08 23.82
CA ALA A 251 35.57 -14.39 25.01
C ALA A 251 37.08 -14.30 24.73
N MET A 252 37.55 -14.87 23.62
CA MET A 252 38.97 -14.80 23.24
C MET A 252 39.42 -13.36 23.01
N THR A 253 38.66 -12.56 22.24
CA THR A 253 39.02 -11.17 21.95
C THR A 253 38.91 -10.28 23.18
N GLY A 254 37.89 -10.49 24.02
CA GLY A 254 37.71 -9.78 25.28
C GLY A 254 38.82 -10.09 26.29
N LEU A 255 39.19 -11.36 26.45
CA LEU A 255 40.32 -11.78 27.30
C LEU A 255 41.64 -11.24 26.77
N ALA A 256 41.90 -11.33 25.45
CA ALA A 256 43.10 -10.77 24.84
C ALA A 256 43.23 -9.26 25.09
N LEU A 257 42.12 -8.51 24.94
CA LEU A 257 42.09 -7.08 25.24
C LEU A 257 42.36 -6.82 26.73
N MET A 258 41.67 -7.52 27.62
CA MET A 258 41.82 -7.35 29.07
C MET A 258 43.25 -7.67 29.53
N ILE A 259 43.83 -8.78 29.08
CA ILE A 259 45.22 -9.17 29.38
C ILE A 259 46.18 -8.12 28.86
N SER A 260 45.98 -7.62 27.63
CA SER A 260 46.84 -6.58 27.04
C SER A 260 46.79 -5.27 27.82
N LEU A 261 45.59 -4.83 28.23
CA LEU A 261 45.40 -3.63 29.04
C LEU A 261 46.01 -3.79 30.44
N LEU A 262 45.82 -4.94 31.09
CA LEU A 262 46.42 -5.26 32.39
C LEU A 262 47.95 -5.31 32.32
N PHE A 263 48.49 -5.93 31.28
CA PHE A 263 49.92 -5.98 31.02
C PHE A 263 50.48 -4.57 30.81
N ALA A 264 49.83 -3.75 29.99
CA ALA A 264 50.21 -2.36 29.75
C ALA A 264 50.15 -1.51 31.02
N ALA A 265 49.13 -1.70 31.86
CA ALA A 265 48.99 -1.01 33.14
C ALA A 265 50.09 -1.43 34.14
N ARG A 266 50.36 -2.74 34.29
CA ARG A 266 51.42 -3.26 35.18
C ARG A 266 52.82 -2.80 34.76
N ARG A 267 53.05 -2.61 33.47
CA ARG A 267 54.30 -2.07 32.92
C ARG A 267 54.39 -0.54 33.01
N GLY A 268 53.35 0.13 33.53
CA GLY A 268 53.31 1.58 33.68
C GLY A 268 53.21 2.35 32.35
N VAL A 269 52.99 1.64 31.23
CA VAL A 269 52.88 2.26 29.89
C VAL A 269 51.46 2.76 29.62
N LEU A 270 50.45 2.18 30.27
CA LEU A 270 49.07 2.65 30.27
C LEU A 270 48.75 3.26 31.65
N LYS A 271 48.39 4.55 31.68
CA LYS A 271 48.00 5.23 32.92
C LYS A 271 46.65 5.93 32.74
N LEU A 272 45.74 5.74 33.68
CA LEU A 272 44.52 6.54 33.77
C LEU A 272 44.82 7.89 34.43
N GLU A 273 44.29 8.96 33.86
CA GLU A 273 44.28 10.27 34.51
C GLU A 273 43.33 10.28 35.71
N PRO A 274 43.48 11.21 36.68
CA PRO A 274 42.61 11.29 37.85
C PRO A 274 41.11 11.32 37.50
N ALA A 275 40.70 12.12 36.51
CA ALA A 275 39.31 12.13 36.03
C ALA A 275 38.87 10.77 35.46
N GLY A 276 39.78 10.08 34.75
CA GLY A 276 39.55 8.73 34.24
C GLY A 276 39.33 7.70 35.33
N ILE A 277 40.03 7.81 36.47
CA ILE A 277 39.83 6.92 37.63
C ILE A 277 38.41 7.09 38.19
N TRP A 278 37.94 8.33 38.35
CA TRP A 278 36.57 8.61 38.78
C TRP A 278 35.53 8.01 37.83
N LEU A 279 35.74 8.15 36.53
CA LEU A 279 34.87 7.56 35.51
C LEU A 279 34.91 6.03 35.54
N ALA A 280 36.09 5.42 35.66
CA ALA A 280 36.24 3.97 35.68
C ALA A 280 35.55 3.34 36.90
N ILE A 281 35.76 3.92 38.10
CA ILE A 281 35.10 3.48 39.33
C ILE A 281 33.59 3.72 39.23
N GLY A 282 33.18 4.91 38.77
CA GLY A 282 31.77 5.26 38.63
C GLY A 282 31.01 4.33 37.67
N PHE A 283 31.60 4.00 36.52
CA PHE A 283 31.01 3.03 35.59
C PHE A 283 31.00 1.60 36.15
N ALA A 284 32.05 1.18 36.88
CA ALA A 284 32.05 -0.12 37.53
C ALA A 284 30.93 -0.23 38.58
N LEU A 285 30.74 0.80 39.42
CA LEU A 285 29.65 0.86 40.39
C LEU A 285 28.28 0.92 39.70
N LEU A 286 28.14 1.74 38.66
CA LEU A 286 26.91 1.80 37.87
C LEU A 286 26.57 0.42 37.29
N TYR A 287 27.55 -0.27 36.69
CA TYR A 287 27.39 -1.61 36.15
C TYR A 287 26.91 -2.62 37.20
N LEU A 288 27.43 -2.56 38.42
CA LEU A 288 27.04 -3.46 39.51
C LEU A 288 25.62 -3.18 40.00
N VAL A 289 25.25 -1.90 40.14
CA VAL A 289 23.98 -1.49 40.76
C VAL A 289 22.81 -1.50 39.76
N ILE A 290 23.08 -1.19 38.49
CA ILE A 290 22.01 -1.01 37.50
C ILE A 290 21.27 -2.34 37.24
N PRO A 291 19.93 -2.32 37.18
CA PRO A 291 19.14 -3.52 36.88
C PRO A 291 19.39 -4.03 35.46
N SER A 292 19.15 -5.32 35.27
CA SER A 292 19.23 -5.97 33.96
C SER A 292 18.02 -5.62 33.09
N LYS A 293 16.84 -5.38 33.70
CA LYS A 293 15.64 -4.84 33.03
C LYS A 293 15.18 -3.57 33.76
N LEU A 294 15.09 -2.44 33.04
CA LEU A 294 14.64 -1.14 33.57
C LEU A 294 13.47 -0.62 32.73
N PHE A 295 12.34 -0.27 33.37
CA PHE A 295 11.15 0.28 32.71
C PHE A 295 10.62 -0.55 31.53
N GLY A 296 10.78 -1.88 31.56
CA GLY A 296 10.38 -2.76 30.46
C GLY A 296 11.45 -2.98 29.38
N THR A 297 12.61 -2.33 29.48
CA THR A 297 13.74 -2.49 28.56
C THR A 297 14.74 -3.48 29.14
N SER A 298 15.01 -4.57 28.44
CA SER A 298 15.99 -5.60 28.84
C SER A 298 17.42 -5.22 28.45
N PHE A 299 18.39 -5.90 29.06
CA PHE A 299 19.82 -5.79 28.78
C PHE A 299 20.37 -4.37 28.99
N VAL A 300 19.94 -3.74 30.08
CA VAL A 300 20.31 -2.36 30.42
C VAL A 300 21.72 -2.31 31.02
N ASP A 301 22.07 -3.31 31.83
CA ASP A 301 23.37 -3.45 32.46
C ASP A 301 24.52 -3.67 31.48
N LEU A 302 24.36 -4.55 30.49
CA LEU A 302 25.44 -4.83 29.54
C LEU A 302 25.82 -3.62 28.67
N ARG A 303 24.91 -2.66 28.47
CA ARG A 303 25.14 -1.43 27.68
C ARG A 303 26.14 -0.48 28.35
N VAL A 304 26.39 -0.61 29.65
CA VAL A 304 27.40 0.18 30.37
C VAL A 304 28.82 -0.16 29.88
N ILE A 305 29.06 -1.42 29.50
CA ILE A 305 30.39 -1.90 29.09
C ILE A 305 30.90 -1.22 27.82
N PRO A 306 30.18 -1.22 26.68
CA PRO A 306 30.64 -0.54 25.47
C PRO A 306 30.71 0.98 25.68
N ALA A 307 29.80 1.57 26.45
CA ALA A 307 29.89 2.99 26.80
C ALA A 307 31.21 3.32 27.52
N ALA A 308 31.57 2.56 28.54
CA ALA A 308 32.85 2.73 29.24
C ALA A 308 34.05 2.49 28.31
N ALA A 309 33.99 1.47 27.46
CA ALA A 309 35.04 1.16 26.50
C ALA A 309 35.26 2.26 25.44
N LEU A 310 34.23 3.04 25.13
CA LEU A 310 34.31 4.17 24.19
C LEU A 310 34.73 5.48 24.86
N ILE A 311 34.41 5.67 26.14
CA ILE A 311 34.67 6.92 26.89
C ILE A 311 36.06 6.90 27.56
N LEU A 312 36.40 5.83 28.27
CA LEU A 312 37.63 5.75 29.07
C LEU A 312 38.93 5.93 28.27
N PRO A 313 39.06 5.49 27.00
CA PRO A 313 40.27 5.72 26.23
C PRO A 313 40.66 7.20 26.13
N ALA A 314 39.70 8.13 26.15
CA ALA A 314 39.96 9.57 26.14
C ALA A 314 40.66 10.07 27.41
N PHE A 315 40.63 9.32 28.51
CA PHE A 315 41.25 9.63 29.80
C PHE A 315 42.45 8.73 30.13
N CYS A 316 42.91 7.94 29.15
CA CYS A 316 44.07 7.08 29.27
C CYS A 316 45.28 7.68 28.53
N SER A 317 46.45 7.67 29.16
CA SER A 317 47.73 7.95 28.49
C SER A 317 48.42 6.63 28.16
N LEU A 318 48.84 6.47 26.90
CA LEU A 318 49.63 5.32 26.45
C LEU A 318 51.01 5.81 25.99
N SER A 319 52.05 5.38 26.68
CA SER A 319 53.45 5.73 26.41
C SER A 319 54.24 4.46 26.08
N LEU A 320 54.31 4.12 24.79
CA LEU A 320 54.97 2.90 24.32
C LEU A 320 56.49 3.09 24.21
N PRO A 321 57.33 2.23 24.84
CA PRO A 321 58.78 2.45 24.93
C PRO A 321 59.55 2.42 23.61
N SER A 322 59.05 1.70 22.60
CA SER A 322 59.74 1.57 21.32
C SER A 322 58.79 1.35 20.15
N ARG A 323 59.30 1.46 18.91
CA ARG A 323 58.53 1.17 17.69
C ARG A 323 57.98 -0.27 17.69
N ALA A 324 58.71 -1.23 18.23
CA ALA A 324 58.25 -2.62 18.34
C ALA A 324 57.01 -2.75 19.23
N TRP A 325 56.98 -2.04 20.37
CA TRP A 325 55.78 -1.95 21.22
C TRP A 325 54.60 -1.29 20.48
N GLY A 326 54.88 -0.24 19.71
CA GLY A 326 53.90 0.40 18.82
C GLY A 326 53.28 -0.59 17.82
N MET A 327 54.12 -1.35 17.13
CA MET A 327 53.69 -2.37 16.17
C MET A 327 52.92 -3.50 16.85
N ALA A 328 53.36 -3.97 18.02
CA ALA A 328 52.68 -5.03 18.75
C ALA A 328 51.28 -4.58 19.23
N ALA A 329 51.15 -3.39 19.80
CA ALA A 329 49.87 -2.84 20.21
C ALA A 329 48.91 -2.67 19.02
N LEU A 330 49.41 -2.17 17.90
CA LEU A 330 48.65 -2.06 16.65
C LEU A 330 48.23 -3.42 16.12
N ALA A 331 49.12 -4.41 16.11
CA ALA A 331 48.82 -5.76 15.64
C ALA A 331 47.72 -6.42 16.49
N VAL A 332 47.80 -6.30 17.82
CA VAL A 332 46.80 -6.87 18.74
C VAL A 332 45.42 -6.25 18.51
N ILE A 333 45.31 -4.91 18.49
CA ILE A 333 44.01 -4.25 18.36
C ILE A 333 43.42 -4.39 16.95
N SER A 334 44.28 -4.39 15.92
CA SER A 334 43.86 -4.66 14.54
C SER A 334 43.40 -6.10 14.40
N GLY A 335 44.11 -7.06 14.99
CA GLY A 335 43.72 -8.48 15.02
C GLY A 335 42.37 -8.70 15.67
N ILE A 336 42.14 -8.12 16.87
CA ILE A 336 40.84 -8.17 17.55
C ILE A 336 39.72 -7.61 16.65
N THR A 337 39.95 -6.44 16.04
CA THR A 337 38.96 -5.78 15.18
C THR A 337 38.65 -6.64 13.95
N LEU A 338 39.68 -7.15 13.26
CA LEU A 338 39.55 -7.94 12.05
C LEU A 338 38.91 -9.32 12.31
N ILE A 339 39.25 -9.97 13.43
CA ILE A 339 38.63 -11.24 13.83
C ILE A 339 37.14 -11.03 14.11
N ASN A 340 36.77 -10.00 14.87
CA ASN A 340 35.37 -9.68 15.14
C ASN A 340 34.62 -9.39 13.83
N LEU A 341 35.21 -8.58 12.95
CA LEU A 341 34.63 -8.23 11.66
C LEU A 341 34.48 -9.45 10.74
N ALA A 342 35.44 -10.38 10.74
CA ALA A 342 35.38 -11.60 9.95
C ALA A 342 34.17 -12.45 10.33
N VAL A 343 33.88 -12.60 11.63
CA VAL A 343 32.67 -13.29 12.11
C VAL A 343 31.41 -12.59 11.65
N VAL A 344 31.35 -11.25 11.76
CA VAL A 344 30.19 -10.48 11.29
C VAL A 344 29.94 -10.73 9.81
N LEU A 345 30.97 -10.65 8.96
CA LEU A 345 30.86 -10.93 7.53
C LEU A 345 30.46 -12.39 7.25
N ALA A 346 31.03 -13.35 7.98
CA ALA A 346 30.70 -14.76 7.84
C ALA A 346 29.22 -15.06 8.14
N VAL A 347 28.58 -14.28 9.03
CA VAL A 347 27.14 -14.36 9.28
C VAL A 347 26.36 -13.54 8.25
N TRP A 348 26.77 -12.32 7.96
CA TRP A 348 25.97 -11.37 7.18
C TRP A 348 25.94 -11.66 5.67
N LEU A 349 27.01 -12.21 5.10
CA LEU A 349 27.07 -12.52 3.67
C LEU A 349 26.11 -13.64 3.25
N PRO A 350 26.04 -14.79 3.94
CA PRO A 350 25.10 -15.87 3.60
C PRO A 350 23.63 -15.43 3.67
N TYR A 351 23.25 -14.64 4.68
CA TYR A 351 21.86 -14.18 4.88
C TYR A 351 21.29 -13.35 3.73
N ARG A 352 22.13 -12.86 2.80
CA ARG A 352 21.64 -12.17 1.60
C ARG A 352 20.75 -13.07 0.76
N ALA A 353 21.16 -14.32 0.58
CA ALA A 353 20.39 -15.30 -0.19
C ALA A 353 19.11 -15.67 0.57
N ASP A 354 19.20 -15.90 1.88
CA ASP A 354 18.05 -16.27 2.70
C ASP A 354 17.01 -15.15 2.77
N TYR A 355 17.43 -13.90 3.00
CA TYR A 355 16.52 -12.76 2.96
C TYR A 355 15.93 -12.53 1.57
N ALA A 356 16.72 -12.69 0.50
CA ALA A 356 16.18 -12.60 -0.86
C ALA A 356 15.11 -13.66 -1.13
N ALA A 357 15.33 -14.91 -0.68
CA ALA A 357 14.37 -15.99 -0.81
C ALA A 357 13.08 -15.72 -0.01
N ILE A 358 13.20 -15.21 1.22
CA ILE A 358 12.07 -14.83 2.05
C ILE A 358 11.28 -13.67 1.42
N VAL A 359 11.96 -12.62 0.95
CA VAL A 359 11.31 -11.50 0.27
C VAL A 359 10.62 -11.96 -1.01
N ALA A 360 11.24 -12.85 -1.79
CA ALA A 360 10.61 -13.47 -2.95
C ALA A 360 9.34 -14.28 -2.58
N SER A 361 9.33 -14.92 -1.41
CA SER A 361 8.13 -15.63 -0.92
C SER A 361 6.94 -14.71 -0.64
N PHE A 362 7.18 -13.48 -0.17
CA PHE A 362 6.11 -12.51 0.10
C PHE A 362 5.42 -11.99 -1.16
N HIS A 363 6.07 -12.10 -2.32
CA HIS A 363 5.44 -11.80 -3.61
C HIS A 363 4.44 -12.88 -4.05
N LYS A 364 4.40 -14.03 -3.36
CA LYS A 364 3.48 -15.14 -3.62
C LYS A 364 2.21 -15.11 -2.75
N ILE A 365 2.11 -14.17 -1.81
CA ILE A 365 0.92 -14.01 -0.96
C ILE A 365 0.13 -12.77 -1.35
N ASP A 366 -1.18 -12.79 -1.14
CA ASP A 366 -2.04 -11.64 -1.44
C ASP A 366 -1.68 -10.44 -0.56
N ARG A 367 -1.67 -9.24 -1.15
CA ARG A 367 -1.39 -8.02 -0.36
C ARG A 367 -2.46 -7.81 0.70
N GLY A 368 -2.03 -7.46 1.91
CA GLY A 368 -2.93 -7.32 3.07
C GLY A 368 -3.27 -8.64 3.77
N SER A 369 -2.62 -9.75 3.41
CA SER A 369 -2.77 -11.03 4.12
C SER A 369 -2.36 -10.95 5.60
N ARG A 370 -2.77 -11.96 6.38
CA ARG A 370 -2.31 -12.17 7.76
C ARG A 370 -1.32 -13.34 7.74
N VAL A 371 -0.07 -13.08 8.11
CA VAL A 371 1.00 -14.08 8.15
C VAL A 371 1.19 -14.52 9.60
N LEU A 372 0.82 -15.75 9.90
CA LEU A 372 1.09 -16.37 11.19
C LEU A 372 2.48 -17.01 11.17
N ILE A 373 3.17 -16.96 12.30
CA ILE A 373 4.54 -17.46 12.43
C ILE A 373 4.50 -18.71 13.28
N GLY A 374 4.94 -19.82 12.70
CA GLY A 374 5.28 -21.02 13.45
C GLY A 374 6.78 -21.07 13.69
N SER A 375 7.19 -21.51 14.88
CA SER A 375 8.59 -21.82 15.19
C SER A 375 8.71 -23.29 15.52
N THR A 376 9.75 -23.94 15.00
CA THR A 376 10.06 -25.36 15.23
C THR A 376 11.36 -25.49 16.03
N GLY A 377 11.40 -25.02 17.28
CA GLY A 377 12.58 -25.25 18.11
C GLY A 377 12.54 -24.68 19.53
N ASP A 378 13.09 -25.47 20.46
CA ASP A 378 13.59 -25.08 21.79
C ASP A 378 14.97 -24.40 21.65
N ALA A 379 15.05 -23.30 20.89
CA ALA A 379 16.27 -22.50 20.93
C ALA A 379 16.40 -21.94 22.35
N GLY A 380 17.48 -22.29 23.05
CA GLY A 380 17.76 -21.74 24.38
C GLY A 380 17.59 -20.23 24.36
N ASP A 381 16.69 -19.72 25.21
CA ASP A 381 16.32 -18.32 25.24
C ASP A 381 17.56 -17.43 25.34
N PRO A 382 17.52 -16.21 24.77
CA PRO A 382 18.58 -15.24 24.96
C PRO A 382 18.75 -14.96 26.47
N PRO A 383 19.99 -14.75 26.93
CA PRO A 383 21.12 -14.24 26.13
C PRO A 383 22.28 -15.22 25.87
N PHE A 384 22.14 -16.51 26.18
CA PHE A 384 23.30 -17.41 26.21
C PHE A 384 23.59 -18.15 24.91
N ALA A 385 22.62 -18.22 24.00
CA ALA A 385 22.81 -18.79 22.67
C ALA A 385 23.49 -17.80 21.71
N ASP A 386 24.33 -18.34 20.81
CA ASP A 386 24.93 -17.56 19.72
C ASP A 386 23.83 -16.99 18.81
N LEU A 387 23.99 -15.74 18.38
CA LEU A 387 22.98 -15.03 17.58
C LEU A 387 23.06 -15.35 16.07
N THR A 388 23.73 -16.42 15.66
CA THR A 388 23.94 -16.73 14.22
C THR A 388 22.64 -17.06 13.48
N SER A 389 21.67 -17.70 14.15
CA SER A 389 20.37 -18.07 13.57
C SER A 389 19.24 -17.08 13.89
N TYR A 390 19.43 -16.22 14.88
CA TYR A 390 18.41 -15.29 15.38
C TYR A 390 17.93 -14.22 14.37
N PRO A 391 18.74 -13.72 13.41
CA PRO A 391 18.23 -12.77 12.41
C PRO A 391 17.02 -13.31 11.63
N MET A 392 16.90 -14.64 11.51
CA MET A 392 15.75 -15.28 10.88
C MET A 392 14.45 -15.15 11.68
N PHE A 393 14.53 -15.05 13.01
CA PHE A 393 13.38 -15.04 13.91
C PHE A 393 12.38 -13.92 13.60
N TYR A 394 12.89 -12.73 13.26
CA TYR A 394 12.09 -11.58 12.90
C TYR A 394 11.99 -11.33 11.39
N ALA A 395 12.60 -12.17 10.54
CA ALA A 395 12.49 -12.07 9.09
C ALA A 395 11.04 -12.03 8.56
N PRO A 396 10.06 -12.75 9.14
CA PRO A 396 8.66 -12.65 8.71
C PRO A 396 8.06 -11.24 8.79
N THR A 397 8.58 -10.36 9.68
CA THR A 397 8.10 -8.97 9.80
C THR A 397 8.32 -8.16 8.52
N LEU A 398 9.25 -8.57 7.66
CA LEU A 398 9.46 -7.97 6.34
C LEU A 398 8.20 -8.08 5.44
N ALA A 399 7.30 -9.03 5.68
CA ALA A 399 6.03 -9.12 4.95
C ALA A 399 5.15 -7.86 5.14
N VAL A 400 5.34 -7.12 6.23
CA VAL A 400 4.70 -5.81 6.45
C VAL A 400 5.11 -4.82 5.37
N HIS A 401 6.38 -4.85 4.94
CA HIS A 401 6.91 -4.02 3.87
C HIS A 401 6.51 -4.54 2.49
N TYR A 402 6.81 -5.80 2.18
CA TYR A 402 6.71 -6.32 0.81
C TYR A 402 5.28 -6.76 0.42
N ALA A 403 4.45 -7.14 1.40
CA ALA A 403 3.09 -7.63 1.14
C ALA A 403 2.00 -6.80 1.83
N ASN A 404 2.32 -5.70 2.54
CA ASN A 404 1.37 -5.00 3.42
C ASN A 404 0.67 -5.94 4.41
N ALA A 405 1.33 -7.04 4.79
CA ALA A 405 0.73 -8.07 5.60
C ALA A 405 0.65 -7.65 7.08
N PHE A 406 -0.25 -8.30 7.82
CA PHE A 406 -0.20 -8.33 9.27
C PHE A 406 0.73 -9.46 9.72
N VAL A 407 1.63 -9.15 10.66
CA VAL A 407 2.59 -10.08 11.25
C VAL A 407 2.57 -9.90 12.78
N PRO A 408 2.26 -10.95 13.56
CA PRO A 408 1.97 -10.81 14.99
C PRO A 408 3.18 -10.46 15.85
N ASN A 409 4.41 -10.80 15.44
CA ASN A 409 5.63 -10.49 16.18
C ASN A 409 6.29 -9.14 15.78
N LEU A 410 5.58 -8.29 15.01
CA LEU A 410 6.01 -6.91 14.79
C LEU A 410 5.89 -6.13 16.10
N PHE A 411 6.96 -5.42 16.49
CA PHE A 411 6.94 -4.60 17.71
C PHE A 411 5.92 -3.48 17.62
N THR A 412 4.86 -3.59 18.42
CA THR A 412 3.73 -2.63 18.48
C THR A 412 3.35 -2.25 19.91
N GLU A 413 4.29 -2.43 20.83
CA GLU A 413 4.10 -2.15 22.26
C GLU A 413 3.83 -0.66 22.53
N ALA A 414 2.71 -0.39 23.18
CA ALA A 414 2.30 0.95 23.55
C ALA A 414 3.30 1.60 24.53
N GLY A 415 3.78 2.80 24.20
CA GLY A 415 4.75 3.54 25.01
C GLY A 415 6.21 3.38 24.56
N LYS A 416 6.53 2.40 23.71
CA LYS A 416 7.92 2.16 23.27
C LYS A 416 8.20 2.67 21.85
N GLN A 417 7.21 2.65 20.97
CA GLN A 417 7.37 2.93 19.54
C GLN A 417 6.12 3.63 18.95
N PRO A 418 6.24 4.46 17.90
CA PRO A 418 5.14 5.21 17.31
C PRO A 418 4.27 4.40 16.34
N VAL A 419 4.17 3.07 16.53
CA VAL A 419 3.35 2.18 15.70
C VAL A 419 2.49 1.30 16.60
N ARG A 420 1.22 1.15 16.26
CA ARG A 420 0.28 0.25 16.94
C ARG A 420 -0.55 -0.56 15.95
N ALA A 421 -0.94 -1.76 16.36
CA ALA A 421 -1.89 -2.56 15.61
C ALA A 421 -3.28 -1.88 15.59
N ARG A 422 -3.94 -1.84 14.44
CA ARG A 422 -5.31 -1.30 14.31
C ARG A 422 -6.31 -2.17 15.05
N GLU A 423 -7.45 -1.59 15.39
CA GLU A 423 -8.46 -2.25 16.21
C GLU A 423 -8.86 -3.62 15.66
N ALA A 424 -9.03 -3.76 14.34
CA ALA A 424 -9.46 -5.00 13.69
C ALA A 424 -8.56 -6.21 13.97
N VAL A 425 -7.24 -6.00 14.11
CA VAL A 425 -6.26 -7.07 14.42
C VAL A 425 -5.89 -7.10 15.90
N ARG A 426 -5.99 -5.97 16.61
CA ARG A 426 -5.67 -5.86 18.03
C ARG A 426 -6.50 -6.81 18.91
N ARG A 427 -7.72 -7.13 18.50
CA ARG A 427 -8.60 -8.09 19.20
C ARG A 427 -8.01 -9.49 19.28
N LEU A 428 -7.11 -9.85 18.36
CA LEU A 428 -6.44 -11.16 18.34
C LEU A 428 -5.50 -11.35 19.53
N ALA A 429 -5.09 -10.28 20.21
CA ALA A 429 -4.33 -10.37 21.45
C ALA A 429 -5.09 -11.07 22.59
N VAL A 430 -6.39 -11.35 22.43
CA VAL A 430 -7.12 -12.25 23.32
C VAL A 430 -6.45 -13.63 23.43
N LEU A 431 -5.72 -14.06 22.40
CA LEU A 431 -4.99 -15.32 22.37
C LEU A 431 -3.86 -15.38 23.41
N LEU A 432 -3.31 -14.24 23.85
CA LEU A 432 -2.35 -14.19 24.97
C LEU A 432 -2.95 -14.75 26.27
N ALA A 433 -4.28 -14.83 26.39
CA ALA A 433 -4.92 -15.48 27.52
C ALA A 433 -4.67 -17.00 27.55
N ALA A 434 -4.38 -17.64 26.40
CA ALA A 434 -3.97 -19.04 26.33
C ALA A 434 -2.60 -19.26 26.97
N ASP A 435 -1.72 -18.25 26.92
CA ASP A 435 -0.40 -18.26 27.59
C ASP A 435 -0.48 -17.90 29.09
N GLY A 436 -1.67 -18.01 29.69
CA GLY A 436 -1.90 -17.70 31.11
C GLY A 436 -1.86 -16.21 31.48
N ARG A 437 -1.76 -15.30 30.49
CA ARG A 437 -1.68 -13.85 30.76
C ARG A 437 -3.01 -13.31 31.31
N SER A 438 -2.93 -12.44 32.34
CA SER A 438 -4.12 -11.84 32.95
C SER A 438 -4.78 -10.79 32.04
N THR A 439 -6.11 -10.62 32.16
CA THR A 439 -6.87 -9.61 31.39
C THR A 439 -6.28 -8.20 31.52
N ARG A 440 -5.81 -7.83 32.73
CA ARG A 440 -5.19 -6.53 32.99
C ARG A 440 -3.85 -6.38 32.27
N SER A 441 -3.06 -7.45 32.21
CA SER A 441 -1.79 -7.48 31.50
C SER A 441 -2.00 -7.32 29.99
N ILE A 442 -2.91 -8.09 29.39
CA ILE A 442 -3.24 -8.03 27.96
C ILE A 442 -3.79 -6.64 27.60
N ALA A 443 -4.74 -6.12 28.37
CA ALA A 443 -5.37 -4.82 28.10
C ALA A 443 -4.35 -3.68 28.09
N LYS A 444 -3.39 -3.74 29.00
CA LYS A 444 -2.29 -2.79 29.07
C LYS A 444 -1.34 -2.90 27.87
N GLU A 445 -0.98 -4.12 27.47
CA GLU A 445 -0.10 -4.36 26.32
C GLU A 445 -0.71 -3.81 25.02
N VAL A 446 -2.00 -4.08 24.78
CA VAL A 446 -2.71 -3.57 23.59
C VAL A 446 -3.23 -2.14 23.70
N GLY A 447 -3.09 -1.50 24.86
CA GLY A 447 -3.56 -0.14 25.10
C GLY A 447 -5.08 0.03 25.04
N VAL A 448 -5.84 -0.86 25.69
CA VAL A 448 -7.31 -0.77 25.85
C VAL A 448 -7.71 -0.95 27.32
N GLN A 449 -8.97 -0.66 27.67
CA GLN A 449 -9.46 -0.90 29.03
C GLN A 449 -9.62 -2.41 29.30
N PRO A 450 -9.37 -2.91 30.54
CA PRO A 450 -9.55 -4.32 30.89
C PRO A 450 -10.94 -4.89 30.56
N ARG A 451 -11.98 -4.06 30.62
CA ARG A 451 -13.35 -4.43 30.21
C ARG A 451 -13.43 -4.85 28.74
N ILE A 452 -12.66 -4.21 27.86
CA ILE A 452 -12.64 -4.53 26.42
C ILE A 452 -11.99 -5.89 26.18
N VAL A 453 -10.89 -6.21 26.86
CA VAL A 453 -10.28 -7.54 26.77
C VAL A 453 -11.19 -8.60 27.38
N SER A 454 -11.83 -8.30 28.51
CA SER A 454 -12.84 -9.21 29.08
C SER A 454 -13.97 -9.48 28.08
N LEU A 455 -14.46 -8.46 27.37
CA LEU A 455 -15.45 -8.62 26.31
C LEU A 455 -14.95 -9.49 25.17
N TRP A 456 -13.71 -9.28 24.69
CA TRP A 456 -13.11 -10.14 23.66
C TRP A 456 -12.96 -11.58 24.12
N ARG A 457 -12.55 -11.82 25.37
CA ARG A 457 -12.44 -13.15 25.97
C ARG A 457 -13.78 -13.88 26.00
N HIS A 458 -14.83 -13.22 26.50
CA HIS A 458 -16.17 -13.82 26.53
C HIS A 458 -16.66 -14.12 25.11
N ARG A 459 -16.58 -13.15 24.19
CA ARG A 459 -17.04 -13.37 22.81
C ARG A 459 -16.24 -14.44 22.07
N TYR A 460 -14.94 -14.54 22.34
CA TYR A 460 -14.12 -15.61 21.79
C TYR A 460 -14.49 -16.97 22.38
N ALA A 461 -14.79 -17.04 23.68
CA ALA A 461 -15.28 -18.28 24.30
C ALA A 461 -16.64 -18.70 23.73
N ASP A 462 -17.55 -17.74 23.49
CA ASP A 462 -18.91 -18.03 23.01
C ASP A 462 -18.98 -18.33 21.50
N HIS A 463 -18.14 -17.67 20.69
CA HIS A 463 -18.30 -17.63 19.23
C HIS A 463 -16.97 -17.77 18.45
N GLY A 464 -15.87 -18.12 19.12
CA GLY A 464 -14.55 -18.21 18.49
C GLY A 464 -14.09 -16.91 17.83
N LEU A 465 -13.39 -17.03 16.70
CA LEU A 465 -12.88 -15.87 15.95
C LEU A 465 -13.99 -14.96 15.40
N GLU A 466 -15.18 -15.49 15.10
CA GLU A 466 -16.32 -14.69 14.61
C GLU A 466 -16.82 -13.72 15.68
N GLY A 467 -16.75 -14.11 16.95
CA GLY A 467 -17.09 -13.26 18.10
C GLY A 467 -16.22 -12.00 18.23
N LEU A 468 -15.04 -11.99 17.62
CA LEU A 468 -14.13 -10.83 17.63
C LEU A 468 -14.48 -9.79 16.55
N GLN A 469 -15.39 -10.10 15.62
CA GLN A 469 -15.84 -9.14 14.62
C GLN A 469 -16.70 -8.01 15.23
N ASP A 470 -16.74 -6.86 14.55
CA ASP A 470 -17.63 -5.79 14.95
C ASP A 470 -19.09 -6.20 14.73
N LYS A 471 -19.90 -6.04 15.77
CA LYS A 471 -21.35 -6.14 15.60
C LYS A 471 -21.81 -4.98 14.70
N PRO A 472 -22.80 -5.20 13.82
CA PRO A 472 -23.39 -4.12 13.04
C PRO A 472 -23.79 -2.99 13.99
N ARG A 473 -23.22 -1.80 13.80
CA ARG A 473 -23.60 -0.64 14.59
C ARG A 473 -25.01 -0.24 14.15
N PRO A 474 -25.96 0.01 15.08
CA PRO A 474 -27.22 0.61 14.71
C PRO A 474 -26.91 1.98 14.14
N GLY A 475 -27.05 2.13 12.82
CA GLY A 475 -26.93 3.42 12.16
C GLY A 475 -28.02 4.36 12.65
N LYS A 476 -27.95 5.62 12.21
CA LYS A 476 -29.04 6.58 12.42
C LYS A 476 -30.36 5.96 11.91
N GLN A 477 -31.42 6.06 12.71
CA GLN A 477 -32.74 5.55 12.34
C GLN A 477 -33.13 6.09 10.95
N PRO A 478 -33.59 5.24 10.01
CA PRO A 478 -33.96 5.69 8.68
C PRO A 478 -35.08 6.73 8.75
N ILE A 479 -34.84 7.91 8.17
CA ILE A 479 -35.86 8.98 8.06
C ILE A 479 -36.99 8.54 7.13
N TYR A 480 -36.66 7.78 6.07
CA TYR A 480 -37.60 7.24 5.10
C TYR A 480 -37.67 5.71 5.23
N THR A 481 -38.89 5.18 5.14
CA THR A 481 -39.21 3.78 5.43
C THR A 481 -39.81 3.09 4.22
N LYS A 482 -40.09 1.79 4.33
CA LYS A 482 -40.79 1.02 3.27
C LYS A 482 -42.14 1.63 2.85
N THR A 483 -42.77 2.41 3.71
CA THR A 483 -43.97 3.19 3.38
C THR A 483 -43.68 4.30 2.37
N THR A 484 -42.57 5.02 2.51
CA THR A 484 -42.08 6.00 1.54
C THR A 484 -41.77 5.34 0.20
N ASP A 485 -41.09 4.20 0.22
CA ASP A 485 -40.76 3.41 -0.97
C ASP A 485 -42.02 3.02 -1.77
N LYS A 486 -43.07 2.54 -1.08
CA LYS A 486 -44.36 2.22 -1.70
C LYS A 486 -45.03 3.45 -2.33
N ARG A 487 -44.90 4.63 -1.72
CA ARG A 487 -45.42 5.89 -2.28
C ARG A 487 -44.70 6.28 -3.58
N ILE A 488 -43.36 6.12 -3.62
CA ILE A 488 -42.57 6.37 -4.83
C ILE A 488 -43.04 5.44 -5.97
N LEU A 489 -43.18 4.14 -5.71
CA LEU A 489 -43.65 3.18 -6.72
C LEU A 489 -45.07 3.49 -7.21
N LYS A 490 -46.01 3.74 -6.29
CA LYS A 490 -47.39 4.08 -6.65
C LYS A 490 -47.49 5.34 -7.51
N LEU A 491 -46.56 6.28 -7.33
CA LEU A 491 -46.51 7.50 -8.12
C LEU A 491 -45.94 7.24 -9.53
N LEU A 492 -44.96 6.35 -9.66
CA LEU A 492 -44.41 5.94 -10.96
C LEU A 492 -45.44 5.25 -11.86
N ASP A 493 -46.45 4.59 -11.27
CA ASP A 493 -47.56 3.97 -12.01
C ASP A 493 -48.59 4.98 -12.54
N LYS A 494 -48.50 6.25 -12.14
CA LYS A 494 -49.40 7.32 -12.59
C LYS A 494 -48.80 8.09 -13.77
N PRO A 495 -49.62 8.76 -14.60
CA PRO A 495 -49.09 9.69 -15.60
C PRO A 495 -48.29 10.81 -14.91
N PRO A 496 -47.21 11.30 -15.55
CA PRO A 496 -46.51 12.48 -15.07
C PRO A 496 -47.42 13.71 -15.10
N PRO A 497 -47.06 14.80 -14.40
CA PRO A 497 -47.84 16.03 -14.40
C PRO A 497 -48.04 16.58 -15.83
N GLN A 498 -49.15 17.28 -16.04
CA GLN A 498 -49.48 17.86 -17.35
C GLN A 498 -48.34 18.75 -17.86
N GLY A 499 -48.00 18.61 -19.14
CA GLY A 499 -46.86 19.31 -19.75
C GLY A 499 -45.54 18.55 -19.69
N PHE A 500 -45.44 17.46 -18.92
CA PHE A 500 -44.24 16.63 -18.83
C PHE A 500 -44.43 15.27 -19.52
N ALA A 501 -43.46 14.87 -20.35
CA ALA A 501 -43.52 13.59 -21.06
C ALA A 501 -43.15 12.37 -20.19
N ARG A 502 -42.62 12.57 -18.98
CA ARG A 502 -42.18 11.51 -18.05
C ARG A 502 -41.95 12.04 -16.63
N TRP A 503 -41.89 11.13 -15.66
CA TRP A 503 -41.37 11.41 -14.32
C TRP A 503 -39.87 11.72 -14.34
N THR A 504 -39.43 12.61 -13.44
CA THR A 504 -38.02 12.87 -13.12
C THR A 504 -37.84 12.81 -11.61
N GLY A 505 -36.59 12.68 -11.12
CA GLY A 505 -36.33 12.70 -9.68
C GLY A 505 -36.92 13.95 -8.98
N PRO A 506 -36.70 15.17 -9.49
CA PRO A 506 -37.34 16.38 -8.95
C PRO A 506 -38.86 16.32 -8.97
N LEU A 507 -39.50 15.93 -10.08
CA LEU A 507 -40.97 15.85 -10.17
C LEU A 507 -41.55 14.84 -9.18
N LEU A 508 -40.86 13.72 -8.95
CA LEU A 508 -41.26 12.72 -7.97
C LEU A 508 -41.12 13.26 -6.54
N ALA A 509 -40.02 13.96 -6.23
CA ALA A 509 -39.81 14.57 -4.92
C ALA A 509 -40.87 15.65 -4.63
N GLU A 510 -41.14 16.52 -5.60
CA GLU A 510 -42.17 17.57 -5.52
C GLU A 510 -43.57 16.98 -5.31
N ALA A 511 -43.95 15.99 -6.11
CA ALA A 511 -45.25 15.32 -5.97
C ALA A 511 -45.39 14.49 -4.69
N LEU A 512 -44.29 14.11 -4.05
CA LEU A 512 -44.30 13.45 -2.73
C LEU A 512 -44.34 14.48 -1.60
N GLY A 513 -43.76 15.68 -1.78
CA GLY A 513 -43.81 16.82 -0.86
C GLY A 513 -42.90 16.71 0.37
N ASP A 514 -42.74 15.51 0.92
CA ASP A 514 -41.99 15.22 2.15
C ASP A 514 -40.72 14.37 1.91
N VAL A 515 -40.38 14.07 0.65
CA VAL A 515 -39.25 13.19 0.29
C VAL A 515 -38.19 13.95 -0.48
N ASP A 516 -36.97 13.98 0.07
CA ASP A 516 -35.82 14.61 -0.56
C ASP A 516 -35.46 13.92 -1.89
N VAL A 517 -35.12 14.73 -2.91
CA VAL A 517 -34.75 14.27 -4.25
C VAL A 517 -33.58 13.28 -4.27
N GLN A 518 -32.62 13.41 -3.35
CA GLN A 518 -31.50 12.47 -3.22
C GLN A 518 -31.96 11.10 -2.75
N TYR A 519 -32.97 11.05 -1.87
CA TYR A 519 -33.57 9.78 -1.46
C TYR A 519 -34.28 9.11 -2.64
N VAL A 520 -35.05 9.87 -3.42
CA VAL A 520 -35.70 9.36 -4.64
C VAL A 520 -34.66 8.75 -5.59
N TRP A 521 -33.56 9.46 -5.87
CA TRP A 521 -32.50 8.92 -6.72
C TRP A 521 -31.83 7.68 -6.15
N ARG A 522 -31.59 7.65 -4.83
CA ARG A 522 -31.03 6.46 -4.15
C ARG A 522 -31.98 5.27 -4.26
N PHE A 523 -33.27 5.49 -4.03
CA PHE A 523 -34.32 4.50 -4.17
C PHE A 523 -34.35 3.91 -5.58
N LEU A 524 -34.46 4.75 -6.61
CA LEU A 524 -34.50 4.33 -8.01
C LEU A 524 -33.26 3.51 -8.40
N ARG A 525 -32.06 3.92 -7.97
CA ARG A 525 -30.82 3.17 -8.20
C ARG A 525 -30.81 1.81 -7.53
N SER A 526 -31.21 1.73 -6.27
CA SER A 526 -31.28 0.46 -5.53
C SER A 526 -32.29 -0.53 -6.15
N HIS A 527 -33.39 -0.02 -6.71
CA HIS A 527 -34.43 -0.80 -7.37
C HIS A 527 -34.20 -0.97 -8.88
N LYS A 528 -33.12 -0.39 -9.43
CA LYS A 528 -32.75 -0.45 -10.86
C LYS A 528 -33.85 0.07 -11.79
N ILE A 529 -34.57 1.09 -11.35
CA ILE A 529 -35.60 1.76 -12.14
C ILE A 529 -34.95 2.89 -12.95
N ASP A 530 -35.12 2.85 -14.28
CA ASP A 530 -34.65 3.88 -15.20
C ASP A 530 -35.87 4.65 -15.75
N LEU A 531 -35.91 5.96 -15.50
CA LEU A 531 -37.01 6.84 -15.92
C LEU A 531 -36.94 7.24 -17.41
N VAL A 532 -35.83 6.93 -18.09
CA VAL A 532 -35.53 7.34 -19.47
C VAL A 532 -35.57 6.16 -20.42
N ALA A 533 -35.04 5.00 -20.01
CA ALA A 533 -34.91 3.85 -20.90
C ALA A 533 -36.27 3.34 -21.35
N ARG A 534 -36.46 3.27 -22.69
CA ARG A 534 -37.66 2.72 -23.32
C ARG A 534 -37.30 1.47 -24.11
N LYS A 535 -38.19 0.48 -24.09
CA LYS A 535 -38.22 -0.60 -25.06
C LYS A 535 -39.59 -0.58 -25.72
N SER A 536 -39.62 -0.63 -27.04
CA SER A 536 -40.82 -0.98 -27.78
C SER A 536 -40.92 -2.49 -27.87
N TRP A 537 -42.11 -3.02 -27.67
CA TRP A 537 -42.48 -4.37 -28.08
C TRP A 537 -43.77 -4.25 -28.89
N CYS A 538 -43.87 -5.06 -29.95
CA CYS A 538 -45.10 -5.19 -30.72
C CYS A 538 -45.70 -6.55 -30.38
N GLU A 539 -46.93 -6.54 -29.89
CA GLU A 539 -47.79 -7.73 -29.82
C GLU A 539 -48.77 -7.66 -30.99
N SER A 540 -48.89 -8.77 -31.71
CA SER A 540 -49.85 -8.89 -32.81
C SER A 540 -51.19 -9.35 -32.25
N ASN A 541 -52.26 -8.62 -32.56
CA ASN A 541 -53.63 -9.02 -32.25
C ASN A 541 -54.35 -9.59 -33.48
N ASP A 542 -53.60 -10.08 -34.49
CA ASP A 542 -54.18 -10.66 -35.71
C ASP A 542 -54.87 -11.99 -35.38
N PRO A 543 -56.19 -12.14 -35.63
CA PRO A 543 -56.91 -13.40 -35.35
C PRO A 543 -56.31 -14.61 -36.07
N ASN A 544 -55.64 -14.38 -37.20
CA ASN A 544 -55.00 -15.41 -38.02
C ASN A 544 -53.47 -15.44 -37.84
N PHE A 545 -52.95 -14.93 -36.72
CA PHE A 545 -51.51 -14.83 -36.45
C PHE A 545 -50.79 -16.16 -36.73
N THR A 546 -51.25 -17.25 -36.11
CA THR A 546 -50.58 -18.56 -36.19
C THR A 546 -50.54 -19.08 -37.63
N ALA A 547 -51.64 -18.99 -38.37
CA ALA A 547 -51.70 -19.46 -39.75
C ALA A 547 -50.78 -18.65 -40.68
N LYS A 548 -50.84 -17.32 -40.62
CA LYS A 548 -49.97 -16.44 -41.43
C LYS A 548 -48.50 -16.57 -41.06
N ALA A 549 -48.19 -16.67 -39.77
CA ALA A 549 -46.82 -16.89 -39.31
C ALA A 549 -46.29 -18.25 -39.76
N ALA A 550 -47.11 -19.32 -39.69
CA ALA A 550 -46.71 -20.65 -40.14
C ALA A 550 -46.47 -20.70 -41.65
N ASP A 551 -47.28 -20.00 -42.46
CA ASP A 551 -47.10 -19.87 -43.91
C ASP A 551 -45.74 -19.22 -44.24
N VAL A 552 -45.44 -18.06 -43.63
CA VAL A 552 -44.15 -17.37 -43.82
C VAL A 552 -42.96 -18.20 -43.30
N VAL A 553 -43.08 -18.80 -42.11
CA VAL A 553 -42.01 -19.64 -41.54
C VAL A 553 -41.79 -20.89 -42.39
N GLY A 554 -42.86 -21.48 -42.93
CA GLY A 554 -42.80 -22.62 -43.85
C GLY A 554 -41.95 -22.30 -45.08
N LEU A 555 -42.12 -21.12 -45.68
CA LEU A 555 -41.29 -20.66 -46.80
C LEU A 555 -39.81 -20.49 -46.43
N TYR A 556 -39.50 -20.11 -45.20
CA TYR A 556 -38.10 -19.99 -44.74
C TYR A 556 -37.44 -21.33 -44.43
N VAL A 557 -38.20 -22.30 -43.92
CA VAL A 557 -37.67 -23.61 -43.49
C VAL A 557 -37.63 -24.61 -44.65
N ALA A 558 -38.67 -24.62 -45.49
CA ALA A 558 -38.86 -25.58 -46.57
C ALA A 558 -39.52 -24.91 -47.79
N PRO A 559 -38.80 -24.05 -48.52
CA PRO A 559 -39.34 -23.40 -49.70
C PRO A 559 -39.71 -24.42 -50.79
N PRO A 560 -40.76 -24.16 -51.61
CA PRO A 560 -41.12 -25.02 -52.72
C PRO A 560 -39.96 -25.23 -53.70
N ALA A 561 -39.87 -26.44 -54.28
CA ALA A 561 -38.78 -26.80 -55.19
C ALA A 561 -38.68 -25.83 -56.38
N LYS A 562 -37.46 -25.33 -56.64
CA LYS A 562 -37.13 -24.36 -57.70
C LYS A 562 -37.79 -22.98 -57.58
N ALA A 563 -38.55 -22.70 -56.51
CA ALA A 563 -39.11 -21.38 -56.27
C ALA A 563 -38.09 -20.42 -55.62
N ILE A 564 -38.28 -19.11 -55.81
CA ILE A 564 -37.51 -18.06 -55.13
C ILE A 564 -38.40 -17.44 -54.06
N VAL A 565 -37.90 -17.34 -52.84
CA VAL A 565 -38.58 -16.66 -51.73
C VAL A 565 -37.95 -15.29 -51.52
N LEU A 566 -38.76 -14.25 -51.62
CA LEU A 566 -38.35 -12.85 -51.49
C LEU A 566 -39.06 -12.21 -50.31
N CYS A 567 -38.30 -11.51 -49.47
CA CYS A 567 -38.82 -10.61 -48.45
C CYS A 567 -38.80 -9.18 -49.00
N VAL A 568 -39.95 -8.56 -49.18
CA VAL A 568 -40.06 -7.23 -49.81
C VAL A 568 -40.64 -6.23 -48.83
N ASP A 569 -40.05 -5.04 -48.80
CA ASP A 569 -40.52 -3.91 -48.01
C ASP A 569 -39.87 -2.61 -48.51
N GLU A 570 -40.32 -1.48 -47.99
CA GLU A 570 -39.72 -0.19 -48.25
C GLU A 570 -39.21 0.52 -47.00
N LYS A 571 -38.06 1.19 -47.14
CA LYS A 571 -37.55 2.13 -46.14
C LYS A 571 -37.85 3.55 -46.63
N PRO A 572 -38.93 4.19 -46.15
CA PRO A 572 -39.30 5.52 -46.58
C PRO A 572 -38.42 6.58 -45.92
N SER A 573 -38.39 7.76 -46.55
CA SER A 573 -37.85 9.00 -45.97
C SER A 573 -36.38 8.93 -45.52
N ILE A 574 -35.52 8.22 -46.27
CA ILE A 574 -34.08 8.24 -46.03
C ILE A 574 -33.56 9.63 -46.38
N GLN A 575 -33.14 10.39 -45.38
CA GLN A 575 -32.79 11.81 -45.51
C GLN A 575 -31.31 11.98 -45.88
N ALA A 576 -31.04 12.78 -46.92
CA ALA A 576 -29.70 13.30 -47.20
C ALA A 576 -29.41 14.48 -46.26
N LEU A 577 -28.46 14.28 -45.35
CA LEU A 577 -28.03 15.27 -44.35
C LEU A 577 -26.56 15.62 -44.56
N GLU A 578 -26.27 16.89 -44.73
CA GLU A 578 -24.91 17.41 -44.74
C GLU A 578 -24.56 17.90 -43.32
N ARG A 579 -23.48 17.36 -42.76
CA ARG A 579 -22.87 17.78 -41.50
C ARG A 579 -21.36 17.87 -41.63
N ALA A 580 -20.76 18.84 -40.95
CA ALA A 580 -19.33 18.84 -40.70
C ALA A 580 -18.98 17.69 -39.75
N GLN A 581 -18.01 16.85 -40.13
CA GLN A 581 -17.63 15.64 -39.40
C GLN A 581 -16.11 15.44 -39.44
N GLY A 582 -15.54 14.83 -38.40
CA GLY A 582 -14.11 14.57 -38.32
C GLY A 582 -13.66 13.96 -37.00
N TYR A 583 -12.35 13.69 -36.86
CA TYR A 583 -11.77 13.23 -35.61
C TYR A 583 -11.41 14.42 -34.71
N LEU A 584 -11.95 14.40 -33.49
CA LEU A 584 -11.61 15.30 -32.40
C LEU A 584 -10.57 14.62 -31.51
N LYS A 585 -9.37 15.21 -31.44
CA LYS A 585 -8.32 14.76 -30.51
C LYS A 585 -8.49 15.47 -29.17
N LEU A 586 -8.78 14.70 -28.13
CA LEU A 586 -8.91 15.18 -26.76
C LEU A 586 -7.51 15.35 -26.12
N PRO A 587 -7.36 16.25 -25.11
CA PRO A 587 -6.09 16.47 -24.41
C PRO A 587 -5.48 15.23 -23.75
N ASN A 588 -6.31 14.24 -23.40
CA ASN A 588 -5.87 12.95 -22.85
C ASN A 588 -5.37 11.95 -23.91
N GLY A 589 -5.16 12.40 -25.15
CA GLY A 589 -4.68 11.57 -26.26
C GLY A 589 -5.75 10.75 -26.98
N ARG A 590 -7.02 10.76 -26.52
CA ARG A 590 -8.11 10.02 -27.17
C ARG A 590 -8.61 10.75 -28.41
N ALA A 591 -8.78 10.04 -29.52
CA ALA A 591 -9.49 10.54 -30.70
C ALA A 591 -10.94 10.02 -30.71
N LEU A 592 -11.91 10.89 -30.94
CA LEU A 592 -13.33 10.56 -31.09
C LEU A 592 -13.87 11.14 -32.39
N THR A 593 -14.78 10.45 -33.07
CA THR A 593 -15.51 11.06 -34.19
C THR A 593 -16.53 12.05 -33.64
N GLY A 594 -16.43 13.30 -34.10
CA GLY A 594 -17.37 14.37 -33.82
C GLY A 594 -18.18 14.73 -35.07
N GLN A 595 -19.41 15.19 -34.86
CA GLN A 595 -20.25 15.80 -35.89
C GLN A 595 -20.82 17.10 -35.35
N SER A 596 -20.91 18.12 -36.20
CA SER A 596 -21.58 19.37 -35.84
C SER A 596 -23.06 19.13 -35.54
N HIS A 597 -23.61 19.95 -34.64
CA HIS A 597 -25.05 20.02 -34.41
C HIS A 597 -25.77 20.61 -35.63
N ASP A 598 -25.13 21.53 -36.34
CA ASP A 598 -25.68 22.17 -37.52
C ASP A 598 -25.73 21.20 -38.70
N TYR A 599 -26.86 21.18 -39.41
CA TYR A 599 -27.06 20.31 -40.57
C TYR A 599 -27.83 21.04 -41.68
N LYS A 600 -27.55 20.67 -42.94
CA LYS A 600 -28.37 21.05 -44.10
C LYS A 600 -29.12 19.84 -44.64
N ARG A 601 -30.38 20.04 -45.06
CA ARG A 601 -31.24 18.99 -45.60
C ARG A 601 -31.28 19.07 -47.12
N HIS A 602 -30.96 17.96 -47.79
CA HIS A 602 -30.91 17.87 -49.26
C HIS A 602 -32.04 17.02 -49.86
N GLY A 603 -33.11 16.80 -49.09
CA GLY A 603 -34.26 15.96 -49.48
C GLY A 603 -34.18 14.52 -48.99
N THR A 604 -35.17 13.71 -49.39
CA THR A 604 -35.34 12.32 -48.96
C THR A 604 -35.57 11.38 -50.15
N THR A 605 -35.09 10.15 -50.05
CA THR A 605 -35.41 9.04 -50.98
C THR A 605 -36.19 7.94 -50.24
N THR A 606 -37.02 7.19 -50.97
CA THR A 606 -37.59 5.91 -50.52
C THR A 606 -36.82 4.79 -51.20
N LEU A 607 -36.44 3.78 -50.44
CA LEU A 607 -35.77 2.59 -50.97
C LEU A 607 -36.72 1.39 -50.90
N PHE A 608 -37.13 0.87 -52.04
CA PHE A 608 -37.74 -0.46 -52.11
C PHE A 608 -36.64 -1.51 -52.15
N ALA A 609 -36.78 -2.58 -51.38
CA ALA A 609 -35.80 -3.66 -51.35
C ALA A 609 -36.49 -5.03 -51.32
N ALA A 610 -35.90 -5.98 -52.04
CA ALA A 610 -36.26 -7.39 -52.05
C ALA A 610 -35.04 -8.19 -51.59
N LEU A 611 -35.17 -8.89 -50.46
CA LEU A 611 -34.16 -9.82 -49.96
C LEU A 611 -34.50 -11.24 -50.43
N GLU A 612 -33.59 -11.86 -51.16
CA GLU A 612 -33.67 -13.29 -51.50
C GLU A 612 -33.25 -14.13 -50.30
N VAL A 613 -34.20 -14.90 -49.74
CA VAL A 613 -33.97 -15.63 -48.48
C VAL A 613 -32.85 -16.67 -48.61
N ALA A 614 -32.74 -17.33 -49.76
CA ALA A 614 -31.81 -18.44 -49.99
C ALA A 614 -30.35 -18.00 -50.21
N THR A 615 -30.11 -16.73 -50.55
CA THR A 615 -28.76 -16.20 -50.82
C THR A 615 -28.40 -15.02 -49.90
N GLY A 616 -29.39 -14.39 -49.29
CA GLY A 616 -29.25 -13.14 -48.55
C GLY A 616 -29.10 -11.90 -49.44
N LYS A 617 -29.09 -12.04 -50.77
CA LYS A 617 -28.86 -10.92 -51.71
C LYS A 617 -30.05 -9.96 -51.76
N ILE A 618 -29.75 -8.72 -52.12
CA ILE A 618 -30.68 -7.61 -52.18
C ILE A 618 -30.83 -7.10 -53.62
N ILE A 619 -32.07 -6.95 -54.05
CA ILE A 619 -32.45 -6.14 -55.21
C ILE A 619 -33.13 -4.89 -54.66
N ALA A 620 -32.66 -3.70 -55.03
CA ALA A 620 -33.21 -2.45 -54.51
C ALA A 620 -33.42 -1.40 -55.60
N THR A 621 -34.37 -0.49 -55.38
CA THR A 621 -34.64 0.63 -56.29
C THR A 621 -35.07 1.86 -55.50
N HIS A 622 -34.55 3.02 -55.90
CA HIS A 622 -34.92 4.31 -55.32
C HIS A 622 -36.21 4.84 -55.94
N SER A 623 -37.04 5.46 -55.11
CA SER A 623 -38.22 6.19 -55.57
C SER A 623 -38.43 7.48 -54.78
N LYS A 624 -39.01 8.48 -55.44
CA LYS A 624 -39.42 9.74 -54.80
C LYS A 624 -40.70 9.56 -53.97
N ARG A 625 -41.55 8.58 -54.31
CA ARG A 625 -42.86 8.34 -53.67
C ARG A 625 -43.04 6.85 -53.40
N ARG A 626 -43.91 6.54 -52.44
CA ARG A 626 -44.25 5.15 -52.04
C ARG A 626 -45.71 4.82 -52.33
N ARG A 627 -46.20 5.03 -53.55
CA ARG A 627 -47.57 4.62 -53.91
C ARG A 627 -47.53 3.22 -54.50
N ARG A 628 -48.71 2.64 -54.70
CA ARG A 628 -48.85 1.32 -55.33
C ARG A 628 -48.16 1.24 -56.69
N VAL A 629 -48.21 2.31 -57.49
CA VAL A 629 -47.58 2.34 -58.83
C VAL A 629 -46.08 2.12 -58.71
N GLU A 630 -45.40 2.87 -57.84
CA GLU A 630 -43.94 2.69 -57.67
C GLU A 630 -43.57 1.33 -57.06
N PHE A 631 -44.42 0.77 -56.20
CA PHE A 631 -44.26 -0.59 -55.70
C PHE A 631 -44.36 -1.63 -56.83
N LEU A 632 -45.36 -1.51 -57.73
CA LEU A 632 -45.52 -2.42 -58.85
C LEU A 632 -44.40 -2.25 -59.90
N ASP A 633 -43.91 -1.03 -60.12
CA ASP A 633 -42.73 -0.78 -60.98
C ASP A 633 -41.47 -1.45 -60.43
N PHE A 634 -41.29 -1.43 -59.11
CA PHE A 634 -40.24 -2.19 -58.45
C PHE A 634 -40.45 -3.70 -58.63
N MET A 635 -41.68 -4.20 -58.43
CA MET A 635 -41.99 -5.61 -58.63
C MET A 635 -41.78 -6.09 -60.07
N ASN A 636 -42.03 -5.25 -61.09
CA ASN A 636 -41.70 -5.56 -62.49
C ASN A 636 -40.18 -5.74 -62.70
N SER A 637 -39.37 -4.95 -61.98
CA SER A 637 -37.91 -5.06 -62.02
C SER A 637 -37.44 -6.34 -61.32
N VAL A 638 -38.09 -6.72 -60.22
CA VAL A 638 -37.84 -7.98 -59.50
C VAL A 638 -38.25 -9.20 -60.33
N THR A 639 -39.41 -9.18 -61.00
CA THR A 639 -39.84 -10.30 -61.86
C THR A 639 -38.91 -10.47 -63.07
N ALA A 640 -38.44 -9.37 -63.66
CA ALA A 640 -37.46 -9.40 -64.74
C ALA A 640 -36.12 -10.01 -64.32
N ALA A 641 -35.69 -9.85 -63.06
CA ALA A 641 -34.46 -10.46 -62.53
C ALA A 641 -34.55 -11.99 -62.39
N PHE A 642 -35.75 -12.57 -62.35
CA PHE A 642 -35.99 -14.00 -62.18
C PHE A 642 -36.93 -14.57 -63.25
N PRO A 643 -36.53 -14.58 -64.54
CA PRO A 643 -37.39 -15.04 -65.63
C PRO A 643 -37.75 -16.52 -65.47
N ASN A 644 -39.01 -16.87 -65.72
CA ASN A 644 -39.55 -18.25 -65.68
C ASN A 644 -39.43 -18.96 -64.31
N ARG A 645 -39.27 -18.22 -63.22
CA ARG A 645 -39.25 -18.79 -61.85
C ARG A 645 -40.54 -18.45 -61.11
N LYS A 646 -40.98 -19.35 -60.24
CA LYS A 646 -42.08 -19.10 -59.30
C LYS A 646 -41.55 -18.26 -58.13
N LEU A 647 -42.17 -17.10 -57.87
CA LEU A 647 -41.77 -16.16 -56.83
C LEU A 647 -42.79 -16.20 -55.70
N HIS A 648 -42.32 -16.45 -54.48
CA HIS A 648 -43.09 -16.30 -53.25
C HIS A 648 -42.60 -15.03 -52.54
N VAL A 649 -43.45 -14.00 -52.51
CA VAL A 649 -43.09 -12.66 -52.03
C VAL A 649 -43.77 -12.41 -50.69
N ILE A 650 -42.97 -12.26 -49.65
CA ILE A 650 -43.40 -11.97 -48.29
C ILE A 650 -43.44 -10.45 -48.10
N LEU A 651 -44.59 -9.94 -47.68
CA LEU A 651 -44.90 -8.52 -47.57
C LEU A 651 -45.54 -8.18 -46.22
N ASP A 652 -45.47 -6.92 -45.82
CA ASP A 652 -46.27 -6.38 -44.73
C ASP A 652 -47.71 -6.05 -45.17
N ASN A 653 -48.55 -5.59 -44.24
CA ASN A 653 -49.96 -5.27 -44.52
C ASN A 653 -50.21 -3.84 -45.00
N LEU A 654 -49.19 -3.13 -45.47
CA LEU A 654 -49.32 -1.76 -45.95
C LEU A 654 -50.33 -1.66 -47.11
N ASN A 655 -51.01 -0.52 -47.20
CA ASN A 655 -52.06 -0.29 -48.19
C ASN A 655 -51.58 -0.35 -49.65
N THR A 656 -50.29 -0.12 -49.90
CA THR A 656 -49.61 -0.22 -51.20
C THR A 656 -49.51 -1.67 -51.68
N HIS A 657 -49.36 -2.62 -50.76
CA HIS A 657 -49.23 -4.05 -51.04
C HIS A 657 -50.58 -4.74 -51.27
N LYS A 658 -51.68 -4.05 -50.99
CA LYS A 658 -53.06 -4.55 -51.16
C LYS A 658 -53.68 -4.06 -52.46
N LYS A 659 -54.69 -4.81 -52.94
CA LYS A 659 -55.47 -4.53 -54.16
C LYS A 659 -54.60 -4.52 -55.44
N ASN A 660 -53.83 -5.59 -55.61
CA ASN A 660 -52.89 -5.81 -56.73
C ASN A 660 -53.34 -6.98 -57.63
N GLU A 661 -54.63 -7.33 -57.61
CA GLU A 661 -55.17 -8.55 -58.24
C GLU A 661 -54.96 -8.56 -59.75
N ASP A 662 -55.13 -7.42 -60.43
CA ASP A 662 -54.94 -7.35 -61.88
C ASP A 662 -53.47 -7.49 -62.29
N TRP A 663 -52.54 -6.97 -61.47
CA TRP A 663 -51.11 -7.18 -61.69
C TRP A 663 -50.71 -8.65 -61.45
N LEU A 664 -51.27 -9.29 -60.43
CA LEU A 664 -51.03 -10.71 -60.14
C LEU A 664 -51.61 -11.63 -61.23
N LYS A 665 -52.75 -11.28 -61.84
CA LYS A 665 -53.29 -12.01 -63.01
C LYS A 665 -52.33 -11.97 -64.19
N ALA A 666 -51.66 -10.83 -64.42
CA ALA A 666 -50.64 -10.67 -65.45
C ALA A 666 -49.31 -11.39 -65.12
N HIS A 667 -49.07 -11.71 -63.84
CA HIS A 667 -47.86 -12.37 -63.35
C HIS A 667 -48.20 -13.67 -62.59
N PRO A 668 -48.71 -14.71 -63.28
CA PRO A 668 -49.21 -15.93 -62.64
C PRO A 668 -48.14 -16.73 -61.88
N ASN A 669 -46.86 -16.42 -62.10
CA ASN A 669 -45.73 -17.01 -61.39
C ASN A 669 -45.44 -16.34 -60.04
N VAL A 670 -46.14 -15.27 -59.66
CA VAL A 670 -45.92 -14.52 -58.41
C VAL A 670 -47.04 -14.79 -57.41
N GLN A 671 -46.67 -15.13 -56.18
CA GLN A 671 -47.59 -15.33 -55.06
C GLN A 671 -47.22 -14.43 -53.88
N PHE A 672 -48.17 -13.66 -53.38
CA PHE A 672 -47.97 -12.80 -52.21
C PHE A 672 -48.37 -13.51 -50.91
N HIS A 673 -47.51 -13.37 -49.90
CA HIS A 673 -47.68 -13.89 -48.55
C HIS A 673 -47.59 -12.72 -47.57
N PHE A 674 -48.64 -12.50 -46.78
CA PHE A 674 -48.69 -11.36 -45.88
C PHE A 674 -48.30 -11.77 -44.46
N THR A 675 -47.39 -11.02 -43.85
CA THR A 675 -47.08 -11.16 -42.41
C THR A 675 -48.34 -10.90 -41.56
N PRO A 676 -48.41 -11.39 -40.31
CA PRO A 676 -49.46 -10.97 -39.39
C PRO A 676 -49.44 -9.46 -39.12
N THR A 677 -50.60 -8.87 -38.82
CA THR A 677 -50.69 -7.45 -38.47
C THR A 677 -49.79 -7.13 -37.27
N SER A 678 -49.01 -6.04 -37.31
CA SER A 678 -48.02 -5.70 -36.27
C SER A 678 -46.89 -6.72 -36.07
N ALA A 679 -46.61 -7.56 -37.06
CA ALA A 679 -45.52 -8.54 -37.04
C ALA A 679 -44.49 -8.36 -38.17
N SER A 680 -44.15 -7.10 -38.51
CA SER A 680 -43.12 -6.80 -39.53
C SER A 680 -41.74 -7.38 -39.19
N TRP A 681 -41.48 -7.67 -37.91
CA TRP A 681 -40.28 -8.38 -37.46
C TRP A 681 -40.10 -9.78 -38.07
N LEU A 682 -41.15 -10.36 -38.66
CA LEU A 682 -41.09 -11.64 -39.39
C LEU A 682 -40.59 -11.47 -40.83
N ASN A 683 -40.63 -10.25 -41.38
CA ASN A 683 -40.11 -9.91 -42.70
C ASN A 683 -38.60 -9.69 -42.64
N GLN A 684 -37.80 -10.57 -43.25
CA GLN A 684 -36.34 -10.55 -43.05
C GLN A 684 -35.64 -9.33 -43.64
N VAL A 685 -36.25 -8.65 -44.62
CA VAL A 685 -35.69 -7.42 -45.22
C VAL A 685 -35.59 -6.28 -44.21
N GLU A 686 -36.42 -6.26 -43.16
CA GLU A 686 -36.32 -5.28 -42.05
C GLU A 686 -35.03 -5.44 -41.23
N VAL A 687 -34.52 -6.68 -41.14
CA VAL A 687 -33.19 -6.95 -40.57
C VAL A 687 -32.12 -6.33 -41.44
N TRP A 688 -32.23 -6.46 -42.77
CA TRP A 688 -31.29 -5.84 -43.69
C TRP A 688 -31.35 -4.31 -43.64
N PHE A 689 -32.53 -3.69 -43.55
CA PHE A 689 -32.62 -2.24 -43.36
C PHE A 689 -31.95 -1.77 -42.07
N SER A 690 -31.97 -2.59 -41.01
CA SER A 690 -31.23 -2.32 -39.77
C SER A 690 -29.71 -2.40 -39.97
N ILE A 691 -29.25 -3.37 -40.78
CA ILE A 691 -27.83 -3.51 -41.17
C ILE A 691 -27.38 -2.31 -42.01
N LEU A 692 -28.13 -1.96 -43.06
CA LEU A 692 -27.89 -0.78 -43.90
C LEU A 692 -27.81 0.50 -43.04
N GLN A 693 -28.77 0.67 -42.12
CA GLN A 693 -28.77 1.81 -41.22
C GLN A 693 -27.50 1.86 -40.37
N GLY A 694 -27.10 0.74 -39.75
CA GLY A 694 -25.97 0.68 -38.84
C GLY A 694 -24.60 0.79 -39.52
N GLN A 695 -24.43 0.14 -40.68
CA GLN A 695 -23.14 0.04 -41.34
C GLN A 695 -22.88 1.15 -42.36
N SER A 696 -23.92 1.73 -42.97
CA SER A 696 -23.77 2.60 -44.14
C SER A 696 -24.40 3.98 -44.00
N LEU A 697 -25.49 4.11 -43.22
CA LEU A 697 -26.22 5.40 -43.10
C LEU A 697 -25.95 6.14 -41.78
N SER A 698 -25.48 5.46 -40.72
CA SER A 698 -25.24 6.09 -39.43
C SER A 698 -23.88 6.78 -39.41
N GLY A 699 -23.88 8.10 -39.19
CA GLY A 699 -22.64 8.89 -39.08
C GLY A 699 -22.03 9.30 -40.43
N THR A 700 -22.78 9.21 -41.52
CA THR A 700 -22.40 9.70 -42.84
C THR A 700 -22.99 11.09 -43.14
N SER A 701 -22.41 11.78 -44.12
CA SER A 701 -22.76 13.14 -44.53
C SER A 701 -22.86 13.21 -46.04
N PHE A 702 -23.97 13.76 -46.56
CA PHE A 702 -24.28 13.85 -47.99
C PHE A 702 -24.67 15.26 -48.37
N THR A 703 -24.06 15.78 -49.43
CA THR A 703 -24.27 17.14 -49.97
C THR A 703 -25.36 17.22 -51.03
N SER A 704 -25.89 16.08 -51.46
CA SER A 704 -27.02 16.00 -52.40
C SER A 704 -27.79 14.69 -52.25
N LEU A 705 -29.02 14.64 -52.75
CA LEU A 705 -29.82 13.41 -52.79
C LEU A 705 -29.16 12.34 -53.70
N LYS A 706 -28.57 12.75 -54.82
CA LYS A 706 -27.90 11.84 -55.76
C LYS A 706 -26.74 11.10 -55.10
N GLN A 707 -25.93 11.81 -54.32
CA GLN A 707 -24.81 11.22 -53.58
C GLN A 707 -25.27 10.15 -52.58
N LEU A 708 -26.41 10.38 -51.91
CA LEU A 708 -27.01 9.38 -51.01
C LEU A 708 -27.46 8.12 -51.79
N GLN A 709 -28.07 8.30 -52.96
CA GLN A 709 -28.53 7.18 -53.79
C GLN A 709 -27.35 6.35 -54.30
N GLU A 710 -26.35 6.99 -54.88
CA GLU A 710 -25.11 6.34 -55.36
C GLU A 710 -24.39 5.58 -54.21
N HIS A 711 -24.38 6.15 -53.00
CA HIS A 711 -23.79 5.51 -51.82
C HIS A 711 -24.57 4.26 -51.38
N ILE A 712 -25.90 4.30 -51.40
CA ILE A 712 -26.74 3.13 -51.09
C ILE A 712 -26.51 2.05 -52.15
N ASP A 713 -26.46 2.41 -53.43
CA ASP A 713 -26.25 1.45 -54.53
C ASP A 713 -24.88 0.78 -54.44
N ALA A 714 -23.82 1.56 -54.14
CA ALA A 714 -22.50 1.03 -53.88
C ALA A 714 -22.47 0.06 -52.69
N TYR A 715 -23.21 0.38 -51.62
CA TYR A 715 -23.34 -0.51 -50.46
C TYR A 715 -24.11 -1.79 -50.80
N VAL A 716 -25.20 -1.72 -51.56
CA VAL A 716 -25.96 -2.90 -51.99
C VAL A 716 -25.07 -3.84 -52.80
N ASN A 717 -24.28 -3.31 -53.74
CA ASN A 717 -23.34 -4.11 -54.53
C ASN A 717 -22.28 -4.79 -53.63
N ALA A 718 -21.63 -4.02 -52.76
CA ALA A 718 -20.61 -4.56 -51.85
C ALA A 718 -21.18 -5.57 -50.83
N TYR A 719 -22.42 -5.37 -50.38
CA TYR A 719 -23.12 -6.31 -49.51
C TYR A 719 -23.42 -7.62 -50.26
N ASN A 720 -23.90 -7.54 -51.50
CA ASN A 720 -24.24 -8.71 -52.32
C ASN A 720 -23.05 -9.62 -52.65
N ASP A 721 -21.84 -9.08 -52.71
CA ASP A 721 -20.60 -9.86 -52.93
C ASP A 721 -20.30 -10.84 -51.79
N ARG A 722 -20.80 -10.55 -50.58
CA ARG A 722 -20.57 -11.34 -49.36
C ARG A 722 -21.87 -11.74 -48.67
N ALA A 723 -22.99 -11.64 -49.38
CA ALA A 723 -24.30 -11.93 -48.81
C ALA A 723 -24.40 -13.41 -48.45
N GLU A 724 -24.93 -13.67 -47.26
CA GLU A 724 -25.25 -15.00 -46.77
C GLU A 724 -26.70 -15.04 -46.27
N PRO A 725 -27.36 -16.21 -46.33
CA PRO A 725 -28.72 -16.37 -45.80
C PRO A 725 -28.82 -16.03 -44.32
N PHE A 726 -29.92 -15.39 -43.92
CA PHE A 726 -30.15 -15.09 -42.51
C PHE A 726 -30.60 -16.33 -41.74
N VAL A 727 -29.77 -16.76 -40.77
CA VAL A 727 -30.08 -17.89 -39.89
C VAL A 727 -30.82 -17.41 -38.64
N TRP A 728 -32.05 -17.88 -38.46
CA TRP A 728 -32.83 -17.63 -37.26
C TRP A 728 -32.24 -18.41 -36.08
N THR A 729 -31.69 -17.69 -35.10
CA THR A 729 -31.18 -18.30 -33.86
C THR A 729 -32.11 -18.01 -32.69
N LYS A 730 -32.58 -19.06 -32.01
CA LYS A 730 -33.39 -18.91 -30.79
C LYS A 730 -32.53 -18.35 -29.67
N LYS A 731 -32.67 -17.06 -29.37
CA LYS A 731 -32.02 -16.43 -28.22
C LYS A 731 -33.04 -16.17 -27.12
N LYS A 732 -32.79 -16.67 -25.89
CA LYS A 732 -33.48 -16.14 -24.70
C LYS A 732 -33.11 -14.66 -24.57
N VAL A 733 -34.02 -13.78 -24.95
CA VAL A 733 -33.84 -12.32 -24.82
C VAL A 733 -33.89 -11.98 -23.33
N ARG A 734 -32.73 -11.99 -22.69
CA ARG A 734 -32.56 -11.39 -21.36
C ARG A 734 -32.60 -9.87 -21.54
N GLN A 735 -33.19 -9.13 -20.61
CA GLN A 735 -32.99 -7.68 -20.55
C GLN A 735 -31.48 -7.42 -20.67
N ARG A 736 -31.06 -6.62 -21.67
CA ARG A 736 -29.69 -6.08 -21.71
C ARG A 736 -29.42 -5.49 -20.33
N ARG A 737 -28.52 -6.13 -19.57
CA ARG A 737 -28.01 -5.53 -18.33
C ARG A 737 -27.45 -4.17 -18.72
N PHE A 738 -27.88 -3.12 -18.02
CA PHE A 738 -27.22 -1.83 -18.11
C PHE A 738 -25.72 -2.07 -17.90
N LYS A 739 -24.91 -1.90 -18.97
CA LYS A 739 -23.48 -1.66 -18.77
C LYS A 739 -23.44 -0.35 -18.02
N GLY A 740 -23.11 -0.39 -16.73
CA GLY A 740 -22.89 0.81 -15.95
C GLY A 740 -21.85 1.66 -16.70
N ARG A 741 -22.29 2.75 -17.33
CA ARG A 741 -21.37 3.79 -17.77
C ARG A 741 -20.74 4.31 -16.48
N ARG A 742 -19.49 3.93 -16.21
CA ARG A 742 -18.68 4.59 -15.18
C ARG A 742 -18.55 6.05 -15.59
N ILE A 743 -19.36 6.91 -14.97
CA ILE A 743 -19.12 8.35 -14.92
C ILE A 743 -18.14 8.56 -13.77
N THR A 744 -16.88 8.20 -13.98
CA THR A 744 -15.77 8.54 -13.06
C THR A 744 -14.48 8.89 -13.79
N GLN A 745 -14.54 9.20 -15.09
CA GLN A 745 -13.39 9.72 -15.85
C GLN A 745 -13.84 10.71 -16.93
N LEU A 746 -14.48 11.79 -16.49
CA LEU A 746 -14.47 13.06 -17.23
C LEU A 746 -13.71 14.06 -16.38
#